data_AF-A0A535Q3U0-F1
#
_entry.id   AF-A0A535Q3U0-F1
#
_cell.length_a   1.000
_cell.length_b   1.000
_cell.length_c   1.000
_cell.angle_alpha   90.00
_cell.angle_beta   90.00
_cell.angle_gamma   90.00
#
_symmetry.space_group_name_H-M   'P 1'
#
loop_
_entity.id
_entity.type
_entity.pdbx_description
1 polymer ?
#
loop_
_entity_poly.entity_id
_entity_poly.type
_entity_poly.pdbx_seq_one_letter_code
_entity_poly.pdbx_strand_id
1 'polypeptide(L)'
;MASIALPRHEARTYSGVMAWLTTVDHKKIGIMYLYTTFFFFLVGGTLALLMRTQLAVGDNTFLSANTYNQLMTLHGTTMIFLWIIPVFSGFGNYFVPLMIGARDMAFPRINAFAFWLIPLGGLVMYSGLLTQTGAAAAGWTGYVPLTERQFAAGMGQDLWILGLHILGISSIMGAVNFLVTIHNMRAPGMTWFRLPLFVWSMEITAGLTLLASPFLAGVLAMVLMDRQLGTHFFIHGSDPLLYQFIFWFYSHPAVYIMILPAFGIVSEVIPVFSRKPIFGYRAMAFSMAAIGVLGFMVFAHHMFTTGLPLGLQEFFMATTAAIGVPSGVKVLNWLATLWGGSIRYTTAMLFSVAFVLMFLMGGVDGVFMASLAVDYQIHATYWVVSHIHYVLFGGSVFGVFSAFFYWFPKMTGRYLNERLGKIQFWLQLLAFNVTFMPMHFLGLEGMPRRIAMWYSNRTDWAPWNLLATFGAFMIALAILTFIVNFALSVRGGRQAPRDPWEGNTLEWATWTLAVATAVVTYALVVLGGVVRVSGSGLGCPDWPLCHGHLLPPLNVHAIIEYSHRTTASLTSLLVVLTAVLAWLGWRHRRDVLVPATAAFGLLILQVALGAITVRFELPPMIVLAHLATAMALLGTVCATAVAGWMPVRSGEIDARSARRARWAATGTFVLILSGSLVVGSGASAACNAWPLCGGGFSFSFDQLASVQLLHRALAGLIGLLVIGSVLSVLRRLRHQPAVRTTVALTLAALAFQVAVGAAVVTLHLPAPLRALHLALAAAVWAGTVVLAVIVQRLSPHPALPQRGRETDVVRRPARDVVLDYVSLAKPRIIPLLLITALGGMMMAQRGWPQTGLVVLTLLGGALAAAGAGAINCWIDRDLDRAMLRTRRRPLPDGRIAPRPALLYGIGLGVAAFLVLAFWVNPLAATLAISGLLFYVLIYSLWLKRSTVQNIVIGGAAGAVPPMVGWAAVTHRLDLTAIYLFAVIFLWTPPHFWALALRLRGDYARAQVPMLPVVHGEAAARRQIVVYTLVLVGLTLGVVATGILGIVYLAGAVLLGGMFIGLALATWRSRRQRWSRWLFDYSIAYLGLLFAVMVVDRMVGRL
;
A
#
# COMPACT_ATOMS: atom_id res chain seq x y z
N MET A 1 -36.32 2.28 2.27
CA MET A 1 -35.41 2.01 3.41
C MET A 1 -34.30 3.05 3.41
N ALA A 2 -34.32 3.97 4.37
CA ALA A 2 -33.33 5.04 4.50
C ALA A 2 -31.96 4.47 4.90
N SER A 3 -30.92 4.76 4.12
CA SER A 3 -29.55 4.37 4.46
C SER A 3 -28.99 5.33 5.50
N ILE A 4 -28.99 4.88 6.76
CA ILE A 4 -28.29 5.55 7.85
C ILE A 4 -26.79 5.50 7.55
N ALA A 5 -26.23 6.62 7.08
CA ALA A 5 -24.80 6.76 6.91
C ALA A 5 -24.14 6.87 8.29
N LEU A 6 -23.62 5.75 8.81
CA LEU A 6 -22.91 5.71 10.07
C LEU A 6 -21.70 6.67 10.04
N PRO A 7 -21.46 7.45 11.11
CA PRO A 7 -20.32 8.36 11.20
C PRO A 7 -19.01 7.58 11.07
N ARG A 8 -18.17 7.95 10.08
CA ARG A 8 -16.81 7.43 9.98
C ARG A 8 -15.97 8.07 11.09
N HIS A 9 -15.74 7.33 12.17
CA HIS A 9 -14.73 7.68 13.17
C HIS A 9 -13.38 7.86 12.48
N GLU A 10 -12.83 9.09 12.52
CA GLU A 10 -11.40 9.28 12.30
C GLU A 10 -10.64 8.46 13.33
N ALA A 11 -9.89 7.45 12.87
CA ALA A 11 -9.04 6.66 13.74
C ALA A 11 -7.98 7.59 14.36
N ARG A 12 -8.12 7.87 15.66
CA ARG A 12 -7.08 8.52 16.46
C ARG A 12 -5.78 7.75 16.25
N THR A 13 -4.78 8.38 15.65
CA THR A 13 -3.44 7.79 15.51
C THR A 13 -2.70 8.03 16.81
N TYR A 14 -2.90 7.10 17.74
CA TYR A 14 -2.15 7.07 18.99
C TYR A 14 -0.69 6.68 18.72
N SER A 15 0.25 7.21 19.51
CA SER A 15 1.68 6.86 19.48
C SER A 15 2.07 6.05 20.73
N GLY A 16 3.24 5.40 20.70
CA GLY A 16 3.72 4.57 21.82
C GLY A 16 2.82 3.36 22.11
N VAL A 17 2.61 3.06 23.40
CA VAL A 17 1.81 1.90 23.87
C VAL A 17 0.37 1.97 23.37
N MET A 18 -0.22 3.17 23.35
CA MET A 18 -1.61 3.36 22.93
C MET A 18 -1.82 3.02 21.44
N ALA A 19 -0.76 3.11 20.62
CA ALA A 19 -0.74 2.68 19.22
C ALA A 19 -0.84 1.17 19.02
N TRP A 20 -0.58 0.38 20.07
CA TRP A 20 -0.72 -1.07 20.12
C TRP A 20 -2.02 -1.46 20.82
N LEU A 21 -2.37 -0.80 21.93
CA LEU A 21 -3.61 -1.07 22.67
C LEU A 21 -4.88 -0.89 21.83
N THR A 22 -4.89 0.12 20.96
CA THR A 22 -6.08 0.50 20.16
C THR A 22 -5.94 0.14 18.68
N THR A 23 -4.95 -0.69 18.32
CA THR A 23 -4.69 -1.03 16.91
C THR A 23 -5.77 -1.93 16.32
N VAL A 24 -6.07 -1.71 15.05
CA VAL A 24 -6.88 -2.61 14.23
C VAL A 24 -6.08 -3.25 13.08
N ASP A 25 -4.81 -2.84 12.89
CA ASP A 25 -3.93 -3.40 11.85
C ASP A 25 -3.61 -4.87 12.15
N HIS A 26 -4.02 -5.78 11.24
CA HIS A 26 -3.78 -7.22 11.34
C HIS A 26 -2.31 -7.60 11.54
N LYS A 27 -1.33 -6.83 11.04
CA LYS A 27 0.09 -7.12 11.26
C LYS A 27 0.48 -6.89 12.71
N LYS A 28 0.03 -5.78 13.29
CA LYS A 28 0.29 -5.48 14.72
C LYS A 28 -0.43 -6.46 15.62
N ILE A 29 -1.68 -6.79 15.32
CA ILE A 29 -2.45 -7.81 16.04
C ILE A 29 -1.74 -9.16 15.97
N GLY A 30 -1.32 -9.60 14.78
CA GLY A 30 -0.53 -10.82 14.58
C GLY A 30 0.74 -10.83 15.43
N ILE A 31 1.48 -9.72 15.47
CA ILE A 31 2.65 -9.58 16.36
C ILE A 31 2.26 -9.72 17.84
N MET A 32 1.19 -9.06 18.29
CA MET A 32 0.72 -9.16 19.69
C MET A 32 0.31 -10.59 20.05
N TYR A 33 -0.35 -11.32 19.16
CA TYR A 33 -0.60 -12.76 19.31
C TYR A 33 0.71 -13.51 19.52
N LEU A 34 1.69 -13.34 18.62
CA LEU A 34 2.96 -14.07 18.69
C LEU A 34 3.72 -13.81 20.01
N TYR A 35 3.78 -12.56 20.48
CA TYR A 35 4.39 -12.26 21.79
C TYR A 35 3.60 -12.83 22.97
N THR A 36 2.27 -12.66 23.00
CA THR A 36 1.42 -13.11 24.11
C THR A 36 1.43 -14.63 24.24
N THR A 37 1.32 -15.33 23.11
CA THR A 37 1.34 -16.78 23.05
C THR A 37 2.72 -17.34 23.38
N PHE A 38 3.81 -16.71 22.91
CA PHE A 38 5.16 -17.11 23.29
C PHE A 38 5.42 -16.90 24.79
N PHE A 39 4.85 -15.85 25.41
CA PHE A 39 4.88 -15.72 26.86
C PHE A 39 4.20 -16.91 27.56
N PHE A 40 2.99 -17.29 27.13
CA PHE A 40 2.31 -18.46 27.70
C PHE A 40 3.00 -19.79 27.39
N PHE A 41 3.73 -19.90 26.28
CA PHE A 41 4.62 -21.03 26.01
C PHE A 41 5.71 -21.16 27.07
N LEU A 42 6.35 -20.06 27.47
CA LEU A 42 7.34 -20.06 28.54
C LEU A 42 6.73 -20.40 29.89
N VAL A 43 5.54 -19.86 30.19
CA VAL A 43 4.80 -20.21 31.42
C VAL A 43 4.50 -21.70 31.44
N GLY A 44 3.83 -22.23 30.41
CA GLY A 44 3.51 -23.65 30.31
C GLY A 44 4.75 -24.55 30.35
N GLY A 45 5.85 -24.13 29.71
CA GLY A 45 7.12 -24.86 29.73
C GLY A 45 7.72 -24.90 31.14
N THR A 46 7.63 -23.80 31.89
CA THR A 46 8.06 -23.76 33.29
C THR A 46 7.23 -24.71 34.16
N LEU A 47 5.91 -24.76 33.98
CA LEU A 47 5.05 -25.72 34.68
C LEU A 47 5.48 -27.17 34.39
N ALA A 48 5.83 -27.48 33.14
CA ALA A 48 6.33 -28.81 32.76
C ALA A 48 7.67 -29.14 33.43
N LEU A 49 8.62 -28.19 33.50
CA LEU A 49 9.90 -28.39 34.17
C LEU A 49 9.73 -28.67 35.67
N LEU A 50 8.80 -27.98 36.34
CA LEU A 50 8.48 -28.23 37.75
C LEU A 50 7.92 -29.65 37.95
N MET A 51 6.99 -30.08 37.09
CA MET A 51 6.47 -31.45 37.10
C MET A 51 7.57 -32.50 36.84
N ARG A 52 8.45 -32.25 35.86
CA ARG A 52 9.56 -33.17 35.56
C ARG A 52 10.60 -33.22 36.68
N THR A 53 10.81 -32.12 37.39
CA THR A 53 11.66 -32.08 38.59
C THR A 53 11.07 -32.97 39.69
N GLN A 54 9.77 -32.87 39.94
CA GLN A 54 9.08 -33.77 40.88
C GLN A 54 9.24 -35.25 40.48
N LEU A 55 9.14 -35.58 39.20
CA LEU A 55 9.21 -36.97 38.73
C LEU A 55 10.63 -37.51 38.49
N ALA A 56 11.67 -36.70 38.70
CA ALA A 56 13.04 -37.08 38.35
C ALA A 56 13.55 -38.30 39.11
N VAL A 57 13.13 -38.45 40.37
CA VAL A 57 13.53 -39.53 41.28
C VAL A 57 12.30 -40.06 42.02
N GLY A 58 12.37 -41.30 42.48
CA GLY A 58 11.31 -41.93 43.25
C GLY A 58 11.19 -41.30 44.63
N ASP A 59 9.98 -41.38 45.20
CA ASP A 59 9.63 -40.83 46.53
C ASP A 59 9.96 -39.35 46.75
N ASN A 60 10.03 -38.57 45.66
CA ASN A 60 10.35 -37.14 45.72
C ASN A 60 9.22 -36.33 46.39
N THR A 61 9.59 -35.29 47.13
CA THR A 61 8.67 -34.43 47.90
C THR A 61 8.69 -32.97 47.45
N PHE A 62 9.32 -32.66 46.31
CA PHE A 62 9.45 -31.31 45.77
C PHE A 62 8.09 -30.60 45.53
N LEU A 63 7.06 -31.34 45.08
CA LEU A 63 5.69 -30.87 44.93
C LEU A 63 4.73 -31.76 45.72
N SER A 64 3.75 -31.15 46.39
CA SER A 64 2.60 -31.91 46.91
C SER A 64 1.73 -32.44 45.77
N ALA A 65 0.99 -33.52 46.01
CA ALA A 65 0.10 -34.13 45.01
C ALA A 65 -0.94 -33.13 44.47
N ASN A 66 -1.53 -32.30 45.33
CA ASN A 66 -2.47 -31.26 44.91
C ASN A 66 -1.80 -30.23 43.99
N THR A 67 -0.60 -29.76 44.36
CA THR A 67 0.15 -28.79 43.55
C THR A 67 0.50 -29.39 42.20
N TYR A 68 0.98 -30.63 42.16
CA TYR A 68 1.27 -31.35 40.91
C TYR A 68 0.03 -31.41 39.99
N ASN A 69 -1.14 -31.76 40.54
CA ASN A 69 -2.38 -31.81 39.78
C ASN A 69 -2.80 -30.43 39.24
N GLN A 70 -2.63 -29.35 40.02
CA GLN A 70 -2.87 -27.99 39.56
C GLN A 70 -1.92 -27.59 38.42
N LEU A 71 -0.60 -27.86 38.56
CA LEU A 71 0.38 -27.56 37.52
C LEU A 71 0.11 -28.36 36.24
N MET A 72 -0.32 -29.62 36.37
CA MET A 72 -0.67 -30.49 35.25
C MET A 72 -1.89 -29.98 34.49
N THR A 73 -2.96 -29.60 35.20
CA THR A 73 -4.14 -28.96 34.61
C THR A 73 -3.73 -27.68 33.88
N LEU A 74 -3.04 -26.77 34.57
CA LEU A 74 -2.65 -25.47 34.01
C LEU A 74 -1.68 -25.61 32.83
N HIS A 75 -0.73 -26.54 32.88
CA HIS A 75 0.18 -26.82 31.78
C HIS A 75 -0.58 -27.23 30.51
N GLY A 76 -1.43 -28.25 30.61
CA GLY A 76 -2.20 -28.74 29.47
C GLY A 76 -3.12 -27.67 28.89
N THR A 77 -3.87 -26.97 29.74
CA THR A 77 -4.78 -25.91 29.30
C THR A 77 -4.04 -24.72 28.71
N THR A 78 -2.90 -24.33 29.29
CA THR A 78 -2.08 -23.21 28.77
C THR A 78 -1.49 -23.54 27.42
N MET A 79 -0.91 -24.73 27.25
CA MET A 79 -0.32 -25.13 25.98
C MET A 79 -1.37 -25.20 24.87
N ILE A 80 -2.58 -25.67 25.17
CA ILE A 80 -3.66 -25.78 24.19
C ILE A 80 -4.30 -24.42 23.88
N PHE A 81 -4.89 -23.78 24.88
CA PHE A 81 -5.82 -22.67 24.67
C PHE A 81 -5.15 -21.29 24.69
N LEU A 82 -3.99 -21.15 25.35
CA LEU A 82 -3.26 -19.89 25.44
C LEU A 82 -2.04 -19.81 24.52
N TRP A 83 -1.60 -20.94 23.97
CA TRP A 83 -0.43 -20.97 23.11
C TRP A 83 -0.67 -21.60 21.73
N ILE A 84 -0.92 -22.90 21.61
CA ILE A 84 -0.83 -23.57 20.30
C ILE A 84 -1.97 -23.18 19.36
N ILE A 85 -3.20 -23.04 19.85
CA ILE A 85 -4.31 -22.54 19.02
C ILE A 85 -4.06 -21.07 18.64
N PRO A 86 -3.74 -20.16 19.59
CA PRO A 86 -3.64 -18.75 19.23
C PRO A 86 -2.34 -18.38 18.51
N VAL A 87 -1.23 -19.13 18.62
CA VAL A 87 0.01 -18.82 17.87
C VAL A 87 -0.20 -18.92 16.37
N PHE A 88 -0.99 -19.91 15.92
CA PHE A 88 -1.37 -20.03 14.51
C PHE A 88 -2.35 -18.94 14.09
N SER A 89 -3.26 -18.51 14.98
CA SER A 89 -4.04 -17.30 14.73
C SER A 89 -3.15 -16.06 14.57
N GLY A 90 -2.01 -15.99 15.28
CA GLY A 90 -1.02 -14.93 15.13
C GLY A 90 -0.36 -14.91 13.74
N PHE A 91 0.14 -16.07 13.29
CA PHE A 91 0.66 -16.21 11.92
C PHE A 91 -0.42 -15.95 10.87
N GLY A 92 -1.62 -16.51 11.05
CA GLY A 92 -2.75 -16.31 10.17
C GLY A 92 -3.10 -14.83 10.01
N ASN A 93 -3.21 -14.10 11.12
CA ASN A 93 -3.50 -12.67 11.13
C ASN A 93 -2.46 -11.87 10.34
N TYR A 94 -1.18 -12.21 10.50
CA TYR A 94 -0.12 -11.51 9.79
C TYR A 94 -0.11 -11.84 8.30
N PHE A 95 -0.18 -13.13 7.93
CA PHE A 95 0.16 -13.60 6.58
C PHE A 95 -1.04 -13.85 5.69
N VAL A 96 -2.22 -14.26 6.19
CA VAL A 96 -3.38 -14.55 5.33
C VAL A 96 -3.77 -13.34 4.48
N PRO A 97 -3.95 -12.12 5.02
CA PRO A 97 -4.27 -10.96 4.18
C PRO A 97 -3.18 -10.65 3.14
N LEU A 98 -1.90 -10.81 3.50
CA LEU A 98 -0.78 -10.57 2.59
C LEU A 98 -0.74 -11.58 1.44
N MET A 99 -0.99 -12.85 1.74
CA MET A 99 -0.98 -13.96 0.78
C MET A 99 -2.15 -13.92 -0.20
N ILE A 100 -3.31 -13.40 0.23
CA ILE A 100 -4.49 -13.28 -0.64
C ILE A 100 -4.61 -11.91 -1.33
N GLY A 101 -3.69 -10.98 -1.05
CA GLY A 101 -3.72 -9.62 -1.60
C GLY A 101 -4.79 -8.70 -0.99
N ALA A 102 -5.25 -9.01 0.23
CA ALA A 102 -6.18 -8.18 0.99
C ALA A 102 -5.43 -7.06 1.75
N ARG A 103 -6.14 -5.95 2.04
CA ARG A 103 -5.58 -4.82 2.80
C ARG A 103 -5.53 -5.07 4.30
N ASP A 104 -6.50 -5.82 4.81
CA ASP A 104 -6.72 -6.12 6.23
C ASP A 104 -7.66 -7.33 6.32
N MET A 105 -7.99 -7.76 7.54
CA MET A 105 -9.05 -8.73 7.83
C MET A 105 -10.46 -8.14 7.57
N ALA A 106 -11.46 -8.99 7.38
CA ALA A 106 -12.85 -8.59 7.10
C ALA A 106 -13.47 -7.75 8.21
N PHE A 107 -13.19 -8.09 9.47
CA PHE A 107 -13.69 -7.38 10.65
C PHE A 107 -12.52 -6.94 11.55
N PRO A 108 -11.82 -5.83 11.24
CA PRO A 108 -10.61 -5.43 11.97
C PRO A 108 -10.81 -5.17 13.47
N ARG A 109 -12.01 -4.71 13.88
CA ARG A 109 -12.34 -4.50 15.31
C ARG A 109 -12.64 -5.79 16.04
N ILE A 110 -13.36 -6.73 15.40
CA ILE A 110 -13.59 -8.08 15.96
C ILE A 110 -12.23 -8.78 16.11
N ASN A 111 -11.33 -8.57 15.16
CA ASN A 111 -9.97 -9.09 15.22
C ASN A 111 -9.21 -8.61 16.46
N ALA A 112 -9.24 -7.30 16.73
CA ALA A 112 -8.60 -6.71 17.90
C ALA A 112 -9.27 -7.20 19.20
N PHE A 113 -10.60 -7.29 19.21
CA PHE A 113 -11.36 -7.77 20.37
C PHE A 113 -11.06 -9.25 20.68
N ALA A 114 -11.05 -10.12 19.67
CA ALA A 114 -10.68 -11.52 19.80
C ALA A 114 -9.29 -11.68 20.42
N PHE A 115 -8.31 -10.88 19.98
CA PHE A 115 -6.98 -10.86 20.61
C PHE A 115 -7.04 -10.54 22.11
N TRP A 116 -7.74 -9.47 22.51
CA TRP A 116 -7.76 -9.00 23.90
C TRP A 116 -8.44 -9.97 24.88
N LEU A 117 -9.33 -10.83 24.38
CA LEU A 117 -9.94 -11.88 25.19
C LEU A 117 -8.92 -12.96 25.59
N ILE A 118 -7.81 -13.15 24.88
CA ILE A 118 -6.81 -14.17 25.21
C ILE A 118 -6.07 -13.87 26.53
N PRO A 119 -5.39 -12.71 26.68
CA PRO A 119 -4.75 -12.38 27.94
C PRO A 119 -5.79 -12.27 29.07
N LEU A 120 -7.01 -11.79 28.80
CA LEU A 120 -8.08 -11.76 29.79
C LEU A 120 -8.48 -13.17 30.27
N GLY A 121 -8.72 -14.11 29.34
CA GLY A 121 -9.08 -15.49 29.66
C GLY A 121 -7.95 -16.21 30.41
N GLY A 122 -6.70 -15.93 30.04
CA GLY A 122 -5.53 -16.40 30.79
C GLY A 122 -5.48 -15.83 32.21
N LEU A 123 -5.67 -14.51 32.38
CA LEU A 123 -5.69 -13.88 33.70
C LEU A 123 -6.80 -14.44 34.60
N VAL A 124 -8.01 -14.62 34.05
CA VAL A 124 -9.14 -15.22 34.79
C VAL A 124 -8.79 -16.65 35.22
N MET A 125 -8.28 -17.49 34.31
CA MET A 125 -7.90 -18.86 34.65
C MET A 125 -6.80 -18.93 35.71
N TYR A 126 -5.74 -18.11 35.59
CA TYR A 126 -4.62 -18.10 36.54
C TYR A 126 -4.97 -17.43 37.87
N SER A 127 -6.02 -16.60 37.94
CA SER A 127 -6.49 -16.01 39.20
C SER A 127 -6.92 -17.05 40.23
N GLY A 128 -7.20 -18.30 39.81
CA GLY A 128 -7.42 -19.43 40.71
C GLY A 128 -6.26 -19.66 41.69
N LEU A 129 -5.02 -19.36 41.29
CA LEU A 129 -3.84 -19.45 42.17
C LEU A 129 -3.87 -18.45 43.33
N LEU A 130 -4.67 -17.39 43.22
CA LEU A 130 -4.86 -16.39 44.29
C LEU A 130 -5.94 -16.81 45.29
N THR A 131 -6.67 -17.90 45.03
CA THR A 131 -7.69 -18.42 45.93
C THR A 131 -7.07 -19.32 46.99
N GLN A 132 -7.69 -19.41 48.17
CA GLN A 132 -7.20 -20.26 49.28
C GLN A 132 -7.15 -21.75 48.91
N THR A 133 -7.99 -22.17 47.97
CA THR A 133 -8.10 -23.56 47.49
C THR A 133 -7.19 -23.88 46.31
N GLY A 134 -6.48 -22.88 45.76
CA GLY A 134 -5.64 -23.02 44.58
C GLY A 134 -6.41 -23.08 43.25
N ALA A 135 -5.69 -23.37 42.17
CA ALA A 135 -6.23 -23.46 40.82
C ALA A 135 -6.97 -24.79 40.55
N ALA A 136 -7.54 -24.93 39.35
CA ALA A 136 -8.17 -26.18 38.90
C ALA A 136 -7.18 -27.36 38.90
N ALA A 137 -7.61 -28.53 39.39
CA ALA A 137 -6.76 -29.71 39.61
C ALA A 137 -7.32 -31.00 38.96
N ALA A 138 -8.33 -30.90 38.10
CA ALA A 138 -9.02 -32.06 37.50
C ALA A 138 -8.43 -32.52 36.14
N GLY A 139 -7.21 -32.09 35.80
CA GLY A 139 -6.61 -32.25 34.49
C GLY A 139 -7.23 -31.31 33.43
N TRP A 140 -6.54 -31.12 32.31
CA TRP A 140 -7.06 -30.25 31.23
C TRP A 140 -8.35 -30.77 30.58
N THR A 141 -8.68 -32.05 30.78
CA THR A 141 -9.93 -32.67 30.33
C THR A 141 -11.12 -32.32 31.20
N GLY A 142 -10.89 -31.98 32.48
CA GLY A 142 -11.94 -31.57 33.42
C GLY A 142 -13.08 -32.58 33.53
N TYR A 143 -12.77 -33.87 33.70
CA TYR A 143 -13.82 -34.90 33.75
C TYR A 143 -14.69 -34.77 35.01
N VAL A 144 -16.00 -34.90 34.83
CA VAL A 144 -16.95 -35.24 35.89
C VAL A 144 -16.75 -36.71 36.32
N PRO A 145 -16.98 -37.06 37.60
CA PRO A 145 -17.44 -36.16 38.66
C PRO A 145 -16.32 -35.33 39.31
N LEU A 146 -15.04 -35.50 38.94
CA LEU A 146 -13.90 -34.85 39.62
C LEU A 146 -13.96 -33.30 39.61
N THR A 147 -14.64 -32.71 38.63
CA THR A 147 -14.90 -31.26 38.58
C THR A 147 -16.04 -30.79 39.47
N GLU A 148 -16.84 -31.68 40.05
CA GLU A 148 -18.00 -31.31 40.88
C GLU A 148 -17.58 -30.80 42.25
N ARG A 149 -18.42 -29.97 42.89
CA ARG A 149 -18.08 -29.33 44.17
C ARG A 149 -17.69 -30.31 45.28
N GLN A 150 -18.22 -31.53 45.25
CA GLN A 150 -17.86 -32.58 46.20
C GLN A 150 -16.38 -33.00 46.13
N PHE A 151 -15.74 -32.88 44.96
CA PHE A 151 -14.32 -33.22 44.75
C PHE A 151 -13.45 -31.98 44.53
N ALA A 152 -14.01 -30.92 43.96
CA ALA A 152 -13.37 -29.64 43.68
C ALA A 152 -14.16 -28.49 44.34
N ALA A 153 -14.13 -28.42 45.67
CA ALA A 153 -14.90 -27.44 46.45
C ALA A 153 -14.48 -25.97 46.20
N GLY A 154 -13.26 -25.75 45.74
CA GLY A 154 -12.70 -24.43 45.50
C GLY A 154 -13.21 -23.71 44.24
N MET A 155 -13.05 -22.39 44.22
CA MET A 155 -13.38 -21.53 43.06
C MET A 155 -12.42 -21.71 41.88
N GLY A 156 -11.26 -22.34 42.07
CA GLY A 156 -10.26 -22.53 41.02
C GLY A 156 -10.81 -23.24 39.78
N GLN A 157 -11.70 -24.22 39.96
CA GLN A 157 -12.38 -24.92 38.86
C GLN A 157 -13.36 -24.00 38.11
N ASP A 158 -14.11 -23.15 38.82
CA ASP A 158 -15.04 -22.19 38.21
C ASP A 158 -14.29 -21.14 37.38
N LEU A 159 -13.19 -20.61 37.91
CA LEU A 159 -12.34 -19.64 37.21
C LEU A 159 -11.68 -20.24 35.97
N TRP A 160 -11.30 -21.51 36.02
CA TRP A 160 -10.81 -22.25 34.85
C TRP A 160 -11.89 -22.39 33.78
N ILE A 161 -13.12 -22.76 34.16
CA ILE A 161 -14.27 -22.83 33.25
C ILE A 161 -14.55 -21.47 32.61
N LEU A 162 -14.61 -20.41 33.40
CA LEU A 162 -14.87 -19.05 32.91
C LEU A 162 -13.76 -18.55 31.98
N GLY A 163 -12.50 -18.83 32.32
CA GLY A 163 -11.35 -18.53 31.46
C GLY A 163 -11.47 -19.21 30.10
N LEU A 164 -11.85 -20.49 30.07
CA LEU A 164 -12.07 -21.23 28.82
C LEU A 164 -13.24 -20.70 27.99
N HIS A 165 -14.33 -20.23 28.60
CA HIS A 165 -15.40 -19.56 27.86
C HIS A 165 -14.91 -18.30 27.15
N ILE A 166 -14.11 -17.47 27.83
CA ILE A 166 -13.53 -16.25 27.26
C ILE A 166 -12.61 -16.61 26.07
N LEU A 167 -11.77 -17.64 26.21
CA LEU A 167 -10.89 -18.13 25.14
C LEU A 167 -11.67 -18.77 23.97
N GLY A 168 -12.79 -19.42 24.26
CA GLY A 168 -13.71 -19.96 23.26
C GLY A 168 -14.34 -18.85 22.41
N ILE A 169 -14.83 -17.77 23.05
CA ILE A 169 -15.38 -16.59 22.35
C ILE A 169 -14.32 -15.95 21.45
N SER A 170 -13.09 -15.78 21.95
CA SER A 170 -11.95 -15.33 21.14
C SER A 170 -11.78 -16.16 19.87
N SER A 171 -11.75 -17.49 20.02
CA SER A 171 -11.49 -18.42 18.93
C SER A 171 -12.60 -18.41 17.88
N ILE A 172 -13.88 -18.40 18.32
CA ILE A 172 -15.04 -18.32 17.42
C ILE A 172 -15.03 -17.01 16.63
N MET A 173 -14.77 -15.88 17.29
CA MET A 173 -14.71 -14.58 16.62
C MET A 173 -13.55 -14.49 15.61
N GLY A 174 -12.39 -15.03 15.96
CA GLY A 174 -11.25 -15.15 15.05
C GLY A 174 -11.57 -16.02 13.84
N ALA A 175 -12.21 -17.17 14.06
CA ALA A 175 -12.61 -18.11 13.01
C ALA A 175 -13.56 -17.47 11.99
N VAL A 176 -14.65 -16.83 12.45
CA VAL A 176 -15.57 -16.10 11.57
C VAL A 176 -14.83 -15.06 10.74
N ASN A 177 -13.90 -14.32 11.36
CA ASN A 177 -13.13 -13.30 10.67
C ASN A 177 -12.22 -13.89 9.59
N PHE A 178 -11.52 -15.01 9.85
CA PHE A 178 -10.71 -15.70 8.85
C PHE A 178 -11.56 -16.20 7.67
N LEU A 179 -12.67 -16.90 7.94
CA LEU A 179 -13.56 -17.45 6.91
C LEU A 179 -14.05 -16.34 5.97
N VAL A 180 -14.59 -15.24 6.54
CA VAL A 180 -15.11 -14.12 5.73
C VAL A 180 -13.98 -13.43 4.96
N THR A 181 -12.79 -13.29 5.56
CA THR A 181 -11.62 -12.69 4.88
C THR A 181 -11.19 -13.52 3.67
N ILE A 182 -11.04 -14.84 3.84
CA ILE A 182 -10.57 -15.75 2.79
C ILE A 182 -11.61 -15.88 1.67
N HIS A 183 -12.91 -15.88 1.99
CA HIS A 183 -13.95 -16.00 0.97
C HIS A 183 -14.15 -14.72 0.17
N ASN A 184 -14.17 -13.56 0.84
CA ASN A 184 -14.72 -12.32 0.26
C ASN A 184 -13.67 -11.25 -0.07
N MET A 185 -12.40 -11.40 0.32
CA MET A 185 -11.39 -10.33 0.18
C MET A 185 -10.16 -10.71 -0.66
N ARG A 186 -10.21 -11.83 -1.39
CA ARG A 186 -9.12 -12.25 -2.29
C ARG A 186 -8.92 -11.26 -3.44
N ALA A 187 -7.67 -11.13 -3.88
CA ALA A 187 -7.34 -10.35 -5.07
C ALA A 187 -8.08 -10.89 -6.32
N PRO A 188 -8.52 -10.01 -7.24
CA PRO A 188 -9.17 -10.45 -8.48
C PRO A 188 -8.30 -11.47 -9.24
N GLY A 189 -8.91 -12.57 -9.69
CA GLY A 189 -8.23 -13.67 -10.40
C GLY A 189 -7.61 -14.75 -9.51
N MET A 190 -7.68 -14.62 -8.18
CA MET A 190 -7.29 -15.66 -7.23
C MET A 190 -8.45 -16.64 -6.94
N THR A 191 -8.49 -17.73 -7.69
CA THR A 191 -9.45 -18.83 -7.46
C THR A 191 -9.03 -19.71 -6.29
N TRP A 192 -9.92 -20.57 -5.81
CA TRP A 192 -9.64 -21.53 -4.72
C TRP A 192 -8.40 -22.41 -4.98
N PHE A 193 -8.20 -22.84 -6.23
CA PHE A 193 -7.03 -23.64 -6.61
C PHE A 193 -5.76 -22.83 -6.91
N ARG A 194 -5.77 -21.54 -6.59
CA ARG A 194 -4.59 -20.65 -6.64
C ARG A 194 -4.20 -20.12 -5.25
N LEU A 195 -4.91 -20.55 -4.21
CA LEU A 195 -4.60 -20.17 -2.83
C LEU A 195 -3.33 -20.88 -2.32
N PRO A 196 -2.45 -20.20 -1.58
CA PRO A 196 -1.37 -20.87 -0.85
C PRO A 196 -1.91 -21.95 0.10
N LEU A 197 -1.15 -23.01 0.33
CA LEU A 197 -1.57 -24.12 1.18
C LEU A 197 -1.66 -23.70 2.65
N PHE A 198 -0.89 -22.70 3.07
CA PHE A 198 -1.10 -22.06 4.37
C PHE A 198 -2.49 -21.43 4.49
N VAL A 199 -2.98 -20.75 3.45
CA VAL A 199 -4.33 -20.15 3.48
C VAL A 199 -5.41 -21.24 3.51
N TRP A 200 -5.25 -22.32 2.74
CA TRP A 200 -6.13 -23.51 2.83
C TRP A 200 -6.17 -24.09 4.24
N SER A 201 -5.01 -24.22 4.89
CA SER A 201 -4.96 -24.76 6.25
C SER A 201 -5.68 -23.86 7.25
N MET A 202 -5.54 -22.53 7.13
CA MET A 202 -6.22 -21.56 7.99
C MET A 202 -7.73 -21.54 7.76
N GLU A 203 -8.17 -21.68 6.50
CA GLU A 203 -9.57 -21.82 6.13
C GLU A 203 -10.23 -23.02 6.83
N ILE A 204 -9.63 -24.20 6.71
CA ILE A 204 -10.16 -25.42 7.33
C ILE A 204 -10.11 -25.34 8.85
N THR A 205 -9.01 -24.81 9.40
CA THR A 205 -8.85 -24.58 10.84
C THR A 205 -9.94 -23.65 11.38
N ALA A 206 -10.27 -22.58 10.66
CA ALA A 206 -11.34 -21.67 11.05
C ALA A 206 -12.72 -22.34 10.96
N GLY A 207 -12.98 -23.15 9.94
CA GLY A 207 -14.20 -23.96 9.84
C GLY A 207 -14.38 -24.90 11.02
N LEU A 208 -13.34 -25.68 11.36
CA LEU A 208 -13.32 -26.56 12.54
C LEU A 208 -13.57 -25.79 13.83
N THR A 209 -12.88 -24.66 14.00
CA THR A 209 -13.02 -23.82 15.20
C THR A 209 -14.46 -23.35 15.37
N LEU A 210 -15.09 -22.88 14.30
CA LEU A 210 -16.47 -22.39 14.33
C LEU A 210 -17.49 -23.49 14.66
N LEU A 211 -17.31 -24.68 14.08
CA LEU A 211 -18.25 -25.80 14.25
C LEU A 211 -18.05 -26.55 15.56
N ALA A 212 -16.82 -26.72 16.04
CA ALA A 212 -16.53 -27.52 17.22
C ALA A 212 -16.63 -26.72 18.53
N SER A 213 -16.10 -25.48 18.59
CA SER A 213 -15.97 -24.72 19.85
C SER A 213 -17.27 -24.51 20.65
N PRO A 214 -18.46 -24.38 20.02
CA PRO A 214 -19.72 -24.29 20.76
C PRO A 214 -19.99 -25.49 21.67
N PHE A 215 -19.52 -26.70 21.32
CA PHE A 215 -19.72 -27.90 22.14
C PHE A 215 -18.91 -27.86 23.44
N LEU A 216 -17.67 -27.33 23.39
CA LEU A 216 -16.90 -27.09 24.61
C LEU A 216 -17.59 -26.08 25.52
N ALA A 217 -18.05 -24.96 24.95
CA ALA A 217 -18.76 -23.95 25.72
C ALA A 217 -20.03 -24.54 26.37
N GLY A 218 -20.80 -25.32 25.62
CA GLY A 218 -21.99 -25.99 26.13
C GLY A 218 -21.70 -26.93 27.30
N VAL A 219 -20.74 -27.86 27.15
CA VAL A 219 -20.43 -28.84 28.21
C VAL A 219 -19.84 -28.18 29.46
N LEU A 220 -18.99 -27.18 29.30
CA LEU A 220 -18.44 -26.44 30.42
C LEU A 220 -19.49 -25.55 31.11
N ALA A 221 -20.45 -25.00 30.36
CA ALA A 221 -21.59 -24.29 30.94
C ALA A 221 -22.46 -25.24 31.77
N MET A 222 -22.74 -26.44 31.27
CA MET A 222 -23.46 -27.47 32.04
C MET A 222 -22.74 -27.82 33.35
N VAL A 223 -21.41 -28.02 33.33
CA VAL A 223 -20.63 -28.27 34.56
C VAL A 223 -20.68 -27.07 35.50
N LEU A 224 -20.60 -25.85 34.98
CA LEU A 224 -20.71 -24.65 35.81
C LEU A 224 -22.10 -24.53 36.45
N MET A 225 -23.16 -24.89 35.74
CA MET A 225 -24.52 -24.92 36.26
C MET A 225 -24.70 -26.01 37.32
N ASP A 226 -24.14 -27.21 37.13
CA ASP A 226 -24.18 -28.29 38.13
C ASP A 226 -23.49 -27.83 39.41
N ARG A 227 -22.34 -27.17 39.28
CA ARG A 227 -21.58 -26.62 40.41
C ARG A 227 -22.28 -25.44 41.10
N GLN A 228 -22.85 -24.49 40.35
CA GLN A 228 -23.25 -23.18 40.90
C GLN A 228 -24.76 -23.00 41.07
N LEU A 229 -25.57 -23.65 40.25
CA LEU A 229 -27.03 -23.49 40.19
C LEU A 229 -27.79 -24.76 40.64
N GLY A 230 -27.07 -25.82 41.00
CA GLY A 230 -27.67 -27.07 41.48
C GLY A 230 -28.39 -27.86 40.40
N THR A 231 -27.98 -27.73 39.13
CA THR A 231 -28.46 -28.61 38.07
C THR A 231 -27.82 -30.01 38.19
N HIS A 232 -28.34 -30.97 37.42
CA HIS A 232 -27.95 -32.38 37.48
C HIS A 232 -27.71 -32.97 36.08
N PHE A 233 -26.92 -32.28 35.25
CA PHE A 233 -26.62 -32.73 33.89
C PHE A 233 -25.80 -34.02 33.86
N PHE A 234 -24.83 -34.16 34.77
CA PHE A 234 -23.86 -35.27 34.71
C PHE A 234 -23.82 -36.17 35.95
N ILE A 235 -24.43 -35.73 37.05
CA ILE A 235 -24.50 -36.45 38.33
C ILE A 235 -25.96 -36.56 38.81
N HIS A 236 -26.22 -37.39 39.83
CA HIS A 236 -27.56 -37.60 40.43
C HIS A 236 -28.62 -38.21 39.49
N GLY A 237 -28.37 -39.43 39.00
CA GLY A 237 -29.29 -40.16 38.10
C GLY A 237 -29.01 -39.98 36.61
N SER A 238 -28.01 -39.15 36.27
CA SER A 238 -27.48 -38.92 34.93
C SER A 238 -26.15 -39.68 34.68
N ASP A 239 -25.66 -39.70 33.44
CA ASP A 239 -24.46 -40.45 33.04
C ASP A 239 -23.21 -39.54 32.91
N PRO A 240 -22.14 -39.75 33.69
CA PRO A 240 -20.89 -38.97 33.56
C PRO A 240 -20.17 -39.18 32.22
N LEU A 241 -20.43 -40.26 31.48
CA LEU A 241 -19.88 -40.49 30.14
C LEU A 241 -20.40 -39.48 29.12
N LEU A 242 -21.58 -38.87 29.37
CA LEU A 242 -22.12 -37.81 28.52
C LEU A 242 -21.14 -36.62 28.42
N TYR A 243 -20.49 -36.25 29.53
CA TYR A 243 -19.46 -35.21 29.51
C TYR A 243 -18.32 -35.59 28.57
N GLN A 244 -17.79 -36.81 28.69
CA GLN A 244 -16.66 -37.27 27.87
C GLN A 244 -17.04 -37.25 26.38
N PHE A 245 -18.26 -37.71 26.06
CA PHE A 245 -18.76 -37.72 24.68
C PHE A 245 -18.79 -36.31 24.07
N ILE A 246 -19.38 -35.32 24.76
CA ILE A 246 -19.48 -33.94 24.27
C ILE A 246 -18.10 -33.26 24.25
N PHE A 247 -17.29 -33.48 25.30
CA PHE A 247 -15.94 -32.92 25.39
C PHE A 247 -15.04 -33.42 24.26
N TRP A 248 -15.07 -34.71 23.94
CA TRP A 248 -14.26 -35.27 22.86
C TRP A 248 -14.80 -34.94 21.47
N PHE A 249 -16.12 -34.83 21.32
CA PHE A 249 -16.73 -34.31 20.08
C PHE A 249 -16.15 -32.95 19.70
N TYR A 250 -15.84 -32.09 20.68
CA TYR A 250 -15.04 -30.89 20.44
C TYR A 250 -13.53 -31.17 20.32
N SER A 251 -12.97 -31.84 21.32
CA SER A 251 -11.53 -31.81 21.57
C SER A 251 -10.73 -32.54 20.50
N HIS A 252 -11.31 -33.55 19.87
CA HIS A 252 -10.62 -34.22 18.78
C HIS A 252 -10.57 -33.38 17.48
N PRO A 253 -11.66 -32.78 16.99
CA PRO A 253 -11.56 -31.71 15.99
C PRO A 253 -10.57 -30.62 16.38
N ALA A 254 -10.50 -30.26 17.67
CA ALA A 254 -9.55 -29.27 18.15
C ALA A 254 -8.09 -29.70 18.00
N VAL A 255 -7.73 -30.98 18.12
CA VAL A 255 -6.34 -31.40 17.85
C VAL A 255 -5.95 -31.13 16.39
N TYR A 256 -6.90 -31.18 15.44
CA TYR A 256 -6.63 -30.80 14.06
C TYR A 256 -6.44 -29.29 13.90
N ILE A 257 -7.18 -28.47 14.65
CA ILE A 257 -6.94 -27.01 14.75
C ILE A 257 -5.50 -26.74 15.18
N MET A 258 -4.92 -27.58 16.04
CA MET A 258 -3.56 -27.43 16.56
C MET A 258 -2.46 -27.88 15.60
N ILE A 259 -2.74 -28.61 14.51
CA ILE A 259 -1.70 -29.13 13.58
C ILE A 259 -1.89 -28.69 12.13
N LEU A 260 -3.13 -28.46 11.67
CA LEU A 260 -3.40 -28.09 10.28
C LEU A 260 -2.61 -26.85 9.83
N PRO A 261 -2.53 -25.76 10.60
CA PRO A 261 -1.73 -24.60 10.20
C PRO A 261 -0.24 -24.90 10.08
N ALA A 262 0.32 -25.79 10.90
CA ALA A 262 1.71 -26.22 10.81
C ALA A 262 1.98 -26.95 9.48
N PHE A 263 1.04 -27.80 9.04
CA PHE A 263 1.11 -28.39 7.70
C PHE A 263 1.13 -27.34 6.61
N GLY A 264 0.29 -26.30 6.75
CA GLY A 264 0.26 -25.18 5.82
C GLY A 264 1.60 -24.45 5.75
N ILE A 265 2.19 -24.12 6.90
CA ILE A 265 3.51 -23.48 7.01
C ILE A 265 4.57 -24.31 6.30
N VAL A 266 4.66 -25.60 6.62
CA VAL A 266 5.69 -26.48 6.06
C VAL A 266 5.53 -26.64 4.55
N SER A 267 4.28 -26.65 4.06
CA SER A 267 3.97 -26.63 2.63
C SER A 267 4.37 -25.34 1.91
N GLU A 268 4.58 -24.22 2.60
CA GLU A 268 5.16 -23.01 2.01
C GLU A 268 6.70 -23.02 2.07
N VAL A 269 7.27 -23.53 3.15
CA VAL A 269 8.72 -23.52 3.40
C VAL A 269 9.47 -24.52 2.52
N ILE A 270 8.97 -25.75 2.41
CA ILE A 270 9.64 -26.82 1.65
C ILE A 270 9.87 -26.44 0.19
N PRO A 271 8.84 -25.99 -0.59
CA PRO A 271 9.04 -25.62 -1.99
C PRO A 271 10.06 -24.51 -2.22
N VAL A 272 10.11 -23.53 -1.31
CA VAL A 272 11.01 -22.37 -1.45
C VAL A 272 12.46 -22.79 -1.27
N PHE A 273 12.75 -23.62 -0.28
CA PHE A 273 14.12 -24.07 -0.02
C PHE A 273 14.52 -25.32 -0.80
N SER A 274 13.59 -26.06 -1.43
CA SER A 274 13.88 -27.11 -2.41
C SER A 274 13.94 -26.59 -3.86
N ARG A 275 13.56 -25.32 -4.10
CA ARG A 275 13.46 -24.72 -5.44
C ARG A 275 12.60 -25.54 -6.41
N LYS A 276 11.56 -26.18 -5.88
CA LYS A 276 10.62 -27.00 -6.63
C LYS A 276 9.19 -26.71 -6.17
N PRO A 277 8.22 -26.49 -7.08
CA PRO A 277 6.82 -26.34 -6.68
C PRO A 277 6.32 -27.53 -5.86
N ILE A 278 5.35 -27.29 -4.98
CA ILE A 278 4.76 -28.35 -4.16
C ILE A 278 4.16 -29.44 -5.05
N PHE A 279 4.57 -30.68 -4.83
CA PHE A 279 4.01 -31.84 -5.52
C PHE A 279 2.60 -32.13 -5.01
N GLY A 280 1.67 -32.43 -5.92
CA GLY A 280 0.32 -32.85 -5.54
C GLY A 280 -0.50 -31.76 -4.82
N TYR A 281 -0.37 -30.47 -5.20
CA TYR A 281 -1.10 -29.35 -4.58
C TYR A 281 -2.58 -29.64 -4.29
N ARG A 282 -3.33 -30.14 -5.29
CA ARG A 282 -4.76 -30.48 -5.13
C ARG A 282 -4.96 -31.59 -4.12
N ALA A 283 -4.16 -32.65 -4.19
CA ALA A 283 -4.21 -33.76 -3.25
C ALA A 283 -3.92 -33.29 -1.82
N MET A 284 -2.97 -32.37 -1.62
CA MET A 284 -2.72 -31.76 -0.31
C MET A 284 -3.91 -30.95 0.22
N ALA A 285 -4.49 -30.09 -0.62
CA ALA A 285 -5.64 -29.28 -0.22
C ALA A 285 -6.84 -30.18 0.17
N PHE A 286 -7.19 -31.15 -0.67
CA PHE A 286 -8.27 -32.10 -0.37
C PHE A 286 -7.97 -33.00 0.82
N SER A 287 -6.72 -33.41 1.03
CA SER A 287 -6.35 -34.19 2.22
C SER A 287 -6.54 -33.39 3.51
N MET A 288 -6.23 -32.08 3.50
CA MET A 288 -6.53 -31.22 4.66
C MET A 288 -8.04 -31.08 4.89
N ALA A 289 -8.82 -30.92 3.83
CA ALA A 289 -10.28 -30.83 3.95
C ALA A 289 -10.89 -32.14 4.46
N ALA A 290 -10.40 -33.29 3.99
CA ALA A 290 -10.82 -34.61 4.45
C ALA A 290 -10.52 -34.81 5.94
N ILE A 291 -9.32 -34.42 6.41
CA ILE A 291 -9.00 -34.42 7.85
C ILE A 291 -9.98 -33.54 8.63
N GLY A 292 -10.35 -32.37 8.11
CA GLY A 292 -11.34 -31.51 8.75
C GLY A 292 -12.71 -32.17 8.90
N VAL A 293 -13.22 -32.82 7.86
CA VAL A 293 -14.53 -33.51 7.92
C VAL A 293 -14.47 -34.74 8.81
N LEU A 294 -13.48 -35.61 8.60
CA LEU A 294 -13.33 -36.85 9.35
C LEU A 294 -13.05 -36.59 10.84
N GLY A 295 -12.51 -35.43 11.20
CA GLY A 295 -12.25 -35.08 12.60
C GLY A 295 -13.48 -35.14 13.50
N PHE A 296 -14.69 -34.93 12.98
CA PHE A 296 -15.95 -35.07 13.73
C PHE A 296 -16.43 -36.52 13.84
N MET A 297 -15.83 -37.47 13.12
CA MET A 297 -16.26 -38.87 13.04
C MET A 297 -15.35 -39.84 13.80
N VAL A 298 -14.31 -39.34 14.49
CA VAL A 298 -13.27 -40.20 15.09
C VAL A 298 -13.12 -40.02 16.60
N PHE A 299 -13.78 -39.02 17.20
CA PHE A 299 -13.49 -38.55 18.55
C PHE A 299 -13.59 -39.60 19.67
N ALA A 300 -14.44 -40.62 19.54
CA ALA A 300 -14.64 -41.59 20.62
C ALA A 300 -13.47 -42.59 20.78
N HIS A 301 -12.42 -42.52 19.96
CA HIS A 301 -11.19 -43.26 20.25
C HIS A 301 -10.51 -42.84 21.56
N HIS A 302 -10.85 -41.67 22.11
CA HIS A 302 -10.41 -41.29 23.46
C HIS A 302 -11.19 -42.00 24.58
N MET A 303 -12.20 -42.80 24.23
CA MET A 303 -13.18 -43.40 25.13
C MET A 303 -13.20 -44.92 25.05
N PHE A 304 -12.26 -45.57 24.36
CA PHE A 304 -12.29 -47.04 24.15
C PHE A 304 -12.34 -47.85 25.47
N THR A 305 -11.69 -47.35 26.52
CA THR A 305 -11.66 -48.00 27.84
C THR A 305 -12.78 -47.56 28.79
N THR A 306 -13.80 -46.84 28.30
CA THR A 306 -14.91 -46.32 29.13
C THR A 306 -16.13 -47.24 29.18
N GLY A 307 -16.09 -48.41 28.51
CA GLY A 307 -17.20 -49.36 28.47
C GLY A 307 -18.20 -49.13 27.34
N LEU A 308 -17.82 -48.41 26.27
CA LEU A 308 -18.67 -48.24 25.09
C LEU A 308 -19.05 -49.60 24.45
N PRO A 309 -20.23 -49.73 23.83
CA PRO A 309 -20.58 -50.92 23.05
C PRO A 309 -19.52 -51.24 21.98
N LEU A 310 -19.16 -52.52 21.83
CA LEU A 310 -18.09 -52.96 20.92
C LEU A 310 -18.30 -52.46 19.48
N GLY A 311 -19.52 -52.52 18.94
CA GLY A 311 -19.79 -52.05 17.58
C GLY A 311 -19.51 -50.55 17.37
N LEU A 312 -19.68 -49.70 18.41
CA LEU A 312 -19.26 -48.30 18.35
C LEU A 312 -17.74 -48.19 18.40
N GLN A 313 -17.08 -48.96 19.27
CA GLN A 313 -15.62 -48.98 19.35
C GLN A 313 -14.99 -49.38 18.01
N GLU A 314 -15.51 -50.41 17.35
CA GLU A 314 -15.05 -50.88 16.03
C GLU A 314 -15.23 -49.81 14.95
N PHE A 315 -16.38 -49.12 14.94
CA PHE A 315 -16.62 -47.99 14.04
C PHE A 315 -15.59 -46.87 14.23
N PHE A 316 -15.33 -46.48 15.49
CA PHE A 316 -14.38 -45.42 15.80
C PHE A 316 -12.93 -45.85 15.57
N MET A 317 -12.58 -47.14 15.74
CA MET A 317 -11.28 -47.69 15.35
C MET A 317 -11.09 -47.56 13.83
N ALA A 318 -12.04 -48.02 13.02
CA ALA A 318 -11.93 -48.00 11.57
C ALA A 318 -11.84 -46.58 11.00
N THR A 319 -12.69 -45.67 11.48
CA THR A 319 -12.68 -44.26 11.06
C THR A 319 -11.41 -43.53 11.52
N THR A 320 -10.89 -43.82 12.71
CA THR A 320 -9.62 -43.25 13.19
C THR A 320 -8.44 -43.74 12.35
N ALA A 321 -8.38 -45.03 12.04
CA ALA A 321 -7.36 -45.58 11.14
C ALA A 321 -7.41 -44.93 9.75
N ALA A 322 -8.60 -44.60 9.24
CA ALA A 322 -8.77 -43.94 7.94
C ALA A 322 -8.14 -42.54 7.87
N ILE A 323 -7.95 -41.82 8.99
CA ILE A 323 -7.22 -40.53 9.04
C ILE A 323 -5.74 -40.69 8.63
N GLY A 324 -5.17 -41.88 8.80
CA GLY A 324 -3.81 -42.20 8.38
C GLY A 324 -3.60 -41.97 6.88
N VAL A 325 -4.62 -42.18 6.06
CA VAL A 325 -4.55 -42.04 4.59
C VAL A 325 -4.31 -40.59 4.15
N PRO A 326 -5.17 -39.59 4.44
CA PRO A 326 -4.93 -38.20 4.04
C PRO A 326 -3.66 -37.62 4.69
N SER A 327 -3.29 -38.08 5.88
CA SER A 327 -2.02 -37.69 6.52
C SER A 327 -0.81 -38.23 5.76
N GLY A 328 -0.84 -39.50 5.37
CA GLY A 328 0.20 -40.16 4.57
C GLY A 328 0.39 -39.53 3.20
N VAL A 329 -0.71 -39.18 2.50
CA VAL A 329 -0.65 -38.46 1.21
C VAL A 329 0.16 -37.17 1.33
N LYS A 330 0.05 -36.44 2.44
CA LYS A 330 0.78 -35.19 2.64
C LYS A 330 2.26 -35.42 2.92
N VAL A 331 2.60 -36.41 3.74
CA VAL A 331 3.99 -36.82 3.97
C VAL A 331 4.66 -37.19 2.66
N LEU A 332 4.01 -38.02 1.84
CA LEU A 332 4.52 -38.41 0.52
C LEU A 332 4.67 -37.21 -0.41
N ASN A 333 3.71 -36.28 -0.43
CA ASN A 333 3.79 -35.06 -1.24
C ASN A 333 4.94 -34.14 -0.81
N TRP A 334 5.21 -33.99 0.49
CA TRP A 334 6.40 -33.25 0.96
C TRP A 334 7.69 -33.95 0.52
N LEU A 335 7.80 -35.27 0.70
CA LEU A 335 8.96 -36.05 0.24
C LEU A 335 9.17 -35.93 -1.27
N ALA A 336 8.10 -36.04 -2.06
CA ALA A 336 8.15 -35.86 -3.52
C ALA A 336 8.53 -34.43 -3.93
N THR A 337 8.22 -33.43 -3.10
CA THR A 337 8.65 -32.03 -3.32
C THR A 337 10.15 -31.84 -3.00
N LEU A 338 10.69 -32.59 -2.04
CA LEU A 338 12.12 -32.60 -1.75
C LEU A 338 12.90 -33.35 -2.83
N TRP A 339 12.35 -34.48 -3.30
CA TRP A 339 12.98 -35.34 -4.29
C TRP A 339 13.21 -34.61 -5.62
N GLY A 340 14.44 -34.64 -6.13
CA GLY A 340 14.85 -33.94 -7.35
C GLY A 340 14.90 -32.40 -7.23
N GLY A 341 14.72 -31.83 -6.03
CA GLY A 341 14.90 -30.41 -5.76
C GLY A 341 16.35 -30.03 -5.41
N SER A 342 16.67 -28.73 -5.46
CA SER A 342 17.94 -28.17 -4.98
C SER A 342 17.78 -27.67 -3.54
N ILE A 343 18.08 -28.54 -2.58
CA ILE A 343 17.76 -28.30 -1.16
C ILE A 343 18.80 -27.38 -0.50
N ARG A 344 18.33 -26.25 0.04
CA ARG A 344 19.10 -25.33 0.88
C ARG A 344 18.80 -25.59 2.35
N TYR A 345 19.79 -26.08 3.10
CA TYR A 345 19.69 -26.36 4.54
C TYR A 345 19.79 -25.09 5.41
N THR A 346 18.80 -24.21 5.26
CA THR A 346 18.53 -23.11 6.19
C THR A 346 17.88 -23.64 7.46
N THR A 347 17.88 -22.85 8.54
CA THR A 347 17.28 -23.24 9.81
C THR A 347 15.78 -23.53 9.66
N ALA A 348 15.05 -22.68 8.90
CA ALA A 348 13.63 -22.93 8.59
C ALA A 348 13.43 -24.29 7.90
N MET A 349 14.28 -24.61 6.91
CA MET A 349 14.21 -25.87 6.20
C MET A 349 14.49 -27.08 7.11
N LEU A 350 15.48 -26.97 8.01
CA LEU A 350 15.80 -28.02 8.97
C LEU A 350 14.61 -28.31 9.90
N PHE A 351 13.99 -27.27 10.46
CA PHE A 351 12.77 -27.42 11.27
C PHE A 351 11.61 -28.02 10.46
N SER A 352 11.43 -27.66 9.18
CA SER A 352 10.42 -28.27 8.31
C SER A 352 10.69 -29.75 8.01
N VAL A 353 11.93 -30.17 7.84
CA VAL A 353 12.27 -31.59 7.64
C VAL A 353 12.08 -32.38 8.94
N ALA A 354 12.53 -31.83 10.07
CA ALA A 354 12.31 -32.45 11.37
C ALA A 354 10.82 -32.52 11.72
N PHE A 355 10.03 -31.51 11.35
CA PHE A 355 8.57 -31.57 11.42
C PHE A 355 8.03 -32.82 10.73
N VAL A 356 8.39 -33.04 9.46
CA VAL A 356 7.89 -34.19 8.69
C VAL A 356 8.29 -35.49 9.37
N LEU A 357 9.51 -35.58 9.87
CA LEU A 357 10.03 -36.78 10.53
C LEU A 357 9.37 -37.05 11.90
N MET A 358 9.29 -36.05 12.78
CA MET A 358 8.68 -36.23 14.11
C MET A 358 7.18 -36.46 14.01
N PHE A 359 6.51 -35.75 13.10
CA PHE A 359 5.10 -35.96 12.83
C PHE A 359 4.83 -37.35 12.26
N LEU A 360 5.70 -37.88 11.39
CA LEU A 360 5.58 -39.26 10.91
C LEU A 360 5.69 -40.26 12.06
N MET A 361 6.68 -40.12 12.95
CA MET A 361 6.79 -40.99 14.13
C MET A 361 5.55 -40.93 15.02
N GLY A 362 5.11 -39.72 15.41
CA GLY A 362 3.88 -39.57 16.19
C GLY A 362 2.63 -40.08 15.46
N GLY A 363 2.57 -39.95 14.13
CA GLY A 363 1.49 -40.48 13.32
C GLY A 363 1.45 -42.01 13.31
N VAL A 364 2.61 -42.67 13.24
CA VAL A 364 2.71 -44.13 13.38
C VAL A 364 2.21 -44.55 14.76
N ASP A 365 2.66 -43.90 15.83
CA ASP A 365 2.19 -44.18 17.20
C ASP A 365 0.65 -44.04 17.32
N GLY A 366 0.07 -43.04 16.64
CA GLY A 366 -1.37 -42.82 16.61
C GLY A 366 -2.15 -43.93 15.92
N VAL A 367 -1.59 -44.54 14.86
CA VAL A 367 -2.21 -45.69 14.20
C VAL A 367 -2.20 -46.91 15.11
N PHE A 368 -1.15 -47.12 15.90
CA PHE A 368 -1.14 -48.17 16.92
C PHE A 368 -2.23 -47.93 17.97
N MET A 369 -2.35 -46.69 18.47
CA MET A 369 -3.38 -46.32 19.44
C MET A 369 -4.82 -46.37 18.89
N ALA A 370 -5.00 -46.33 17.57
CA ALA A 370 -6.33 -46.51 16.98
C ALA A 370 -6.85 -47.96 17.14
N SER A 371 -5.96 -48.94 17.34
CA SER A 371 -6.32 -50.34 17.54
C SER A 371 -6.86 -50.58 18.94
N LEU A 372 -8.06 -51.17 19.05
CA LEU A 372 -8.67 -51.52 20.35
C LEU A 372 -7.77 -52.43 21.20
N ALA A 373 -7.17 -53.46 20.58
CA ALA A 373 -6.32 -54.43 21.27
C ALA A 373 -5.08 -53.78 21.88
N VAL A 374 -4.55 -52.74 21.23
CA VAL A 374 -3.37 -52.02 21.70
C VAL A 374 -3.78 -50.94 22.70
N ASP A 375 -4.80 -50.13 22.39
CA ASP A 375 -5.23 -49.02 23.25
C ASP A 375 -5.59 -49.51 24.65
N TYR A 376 -6.30 -50.63 24.79
CA TYR A 376 -6.68 -51.15 26.12
C TYR A 376 -5.49 -51.33 27.07
N GLN A 377 -4.31 -51.70 26.54
CA GLN A 377 -3.11 -51.89 27.34
C GLN A 377 -2.39 -50.56 27.66
N ILE A 378 -2.33 -49.65 26.70
CA ILE A 378 -1.52 -48.42 26.81
C ILE A 378 -2.34 -47.19 27.19
N HIS A 379 -3.67 -47.31 27.25
CA HIS A 379 -4.59 -46.23 27.57
C HIS A 379 -4.22 -45.59 28.91
N ALA A 380 -4.20 -44.26 28.95
CA ALA A 380 -3.84 -43.48 30.13
C ALA A 380 -2.46 -43.81 30.75
N THR A 381 -1.55 -44.45 30.03
CA THR A 381 -0.14 -44.56 30.41
C THR A 381 0.68 -43.37 29.86
N TYR A 382 1.97 -43.33 30.18
CA TYR A 382 2.91 -42.38 29.59
C TYR A 382 3.09 -42.53 28.06
N TRP A 383 2.65 -43.65 27.46
CA TRP A 383 2.63 -43.79 26.01
C TRP A 383 1.77 -42.71 25.35
N VAL A 384 0.56 -42.49 25.88
CA VAL A 384 -0.36 -41.45 25.39
C VAL A 384 0.25 -40.06 25.51
N VAL A 385 0.99 -39.82 26.60
CA VAL A 385 1.69 -38.55 26.83
C VAL A 385 2.81 -38.38 25.80
N SER A 386 3.56 -39.43 25.50
CA SER A 386 4.60 -39.39 24.47
C SER A 386 4.01 -39.10 23.09
N HIS A 387 3.02 -39.89 22.66
CA HIS A 387 2.35 -39.76 21.37
C HIS A 387 1.87 -38.33 21.09
N ILE A 388 1.11 -37.75 22.01
CA ILE A 388 0.57 -36.39 21.82
C ILE A 388 1.70 -35.34 21.73
N HIS A 389 2.82 -35.53 22.41
CA HIS A 389 3.97 -34.64 22.30
C HIS A 389 4.77 -34.87 21.00
N TYR A 390 4.86 -36.08 20.46
CA TYR A 390 5.39 -36.29 19.10
C TYR A 390 4.55 -35.58 18.05
N VAL A 391 3.23 -35.65 18.14
CA VAL A 391 2.35 -35.01 17.17
C VAL A 391 2.31 -33.48 17.35
N LEU A 392 2.08 -32.97 18.56
CA LEU A 392 1.90 -31.53 18.81
C LEU A 392 3.23 -30.81 19.03
N PHE A 393 4.14 -31.36 19.84
CA PHE A 393 5.45 -30.75 20.00
C PHE A 393 6.31 -30.99 18.75
N GLY A 394 6.56 -32.25 18.40
CA GLY A 394 7.35 -32.63 17.23
C GLY A 394 6.78 -32.13 15.91
N GLY A 395 5.45 -32.09 15.77
CA GLY A 395 4.77 -31.42 14.66
C GLY A 395 4.68 -29.91 14.91
N SER A 396 3.63 -29.45 15.57
CA SER A 396 3.26 -28.03 15.58
C SER A 396 4.36 -27.07 16.03
N VAL A 397 5.19 -27.43 17.00
CA VAL A 397 6.25 -26.54 17.54
C VAL A 397 7.43 -26.41 16.59
N PHE A 398 7.85 -27.51 15.97
CA PHE A 398 8.86 -27.47 14.91
C PHE A 398 8.32 -26.67 13.71
N GLY A 399 7.05 -26.83 13.36
CA GLY A 399 6.37 -26.01 12.37
C GLY A 399 6.38 -24.51 12.71
N VAL A 400 6.08 -24.16 13.97
CA VAL A 400 6.14 -22.77 14.47
C VAL A 400 7.56 -22.20 14.41
N PHE A 401 8.58 -22.95 14.80
CA PHE A 401 9.96 -22.48 14.68
C PHE A 401 10.39 -22.35 13.21
N SER A 402 9.98 -23.27 12.34
CA SER A 402 10.14 -23.10 10.89
C SER A 402 9.53 -21.78 10.40
N ALA A 403 8.30 -21.46 10.81
CA ALA A 403 7.63 -20.20 10.50
C ALA A 403 8.38 -18.98 11.03
N PHE A 404 8.90 -19.03 12.26
CA PHE A 404 9.72 -17.94 12.80
C PHE A 404 10.95 -17.71 11.94
N PHE A 405 11.76 -18.74 11.64
CA PHE A 405 12.95 -18.55 10.80
C PHE A 405 12.62 -18.11 9.37
N TYR A 406 11.50 -18.58 8.81
CA TYR A 406 11.07 -18.22 7.47
C TYR A 406 10.52 -16.79 7.38
N TRP A 407 9.61 -16.40 8.26
CA TRP A 407 8.90 -15.12 8.14
C TRP A 407 9.42 -14.00 9.03
N PHE A 408 10.36 -14.26 9.95
CA PHE A 408 10.97 -13.21 10.78
C PHE A 408 11.56 -12.04 9.97
N PRO A 409 12.24 -12.27 8.83
CA PRO A 409 12.61 -11.19 7.91
C PRO A 409 11.46 -10.31 7.43
N LYS A 410 10.27 -10.89 7.21
CA LYS A 410 9.09 -10.15 6.78
C LYS A 410 8.48 -9.31 7.90
N MET A 411 8.55 -9.81 9.13
CA MET A 411 8.04 -9.12 10.32
C MET A 411 8.97 -8.02 10.83
N THR A 412 10.28 -8.22 10.76
CA THR A 412 11.28 -7.34 11.40
C THR A 412 12.22 -6.62 10.43
N GLY A 413 12.31 -7.07 9.17
CA GLY A 413 13.29 -6.58 8.21
C GLY A 413 14.72 -7.09 8.45
N ARG A 414 14.91 -8.10 9.31
CA ARG A 414 16.22 -8.69 9.65
C ARG A 414 16.18 -10.21 9.61
N TYR A 415 17.32 -10.84 9.38
CA TYR A 415 17.48 -12.28 9.52
C TYR A 415 17.68 -12.66 10.99
N LEU A 416 17.12 -13.79 11.40
CA LEU A 416 17.62 -14.51 12.58
C LEU A 416 19.02 -15.05 12.26
N ASN A 417 19.86 -15.20 13.29
CA ASN A 417 21.19 -15.78 13.12
C ASN A 417 21.07 -17.29 12.82
N GLU A 418 21.53 -17.70 11.63
CA GLU A 418 21.48 -19.10 11.18
C GLU A 418 22.39 -20.03 11.99
N ARG A 419 23.50 -19.56 12.56
CA ARG A 419 24.37 -20.42 13.38
C ARG A 419 23.71 -20.76 14.71
N LEU A 420 23.22 -19.73 15.42
CA LEU A 420 22.44 -19.93 16.65
C LEU A 420 21.15 -20.70 16.38
N GLY A 421 20.51 -20.46 15.24
CA GLY A 421 19.34 -21.22 14.80
C GLY A 421 19.62 -22.71 14.60
N LYS A 422 20.75 -23.06 13.99
CA LYS A 422 21.18 -24.46 13.84
C LYS A 422 21.55 -25.12 15.18
N ILE A 423 22.15 -24.37 16.11
CA ILE A 423 22.43 -24.84 17.47
C ILE A 423 21.11 -25.14 18.18
N GLN A 424 20.16 -24.19 18.16
CA GLN A 424 18.81 -24.41 18.68
C GLN A 424 18.17 -25.64 18.06
N PHE A 425 18.21 -25.76 16.73
CA PHE A 425 17.61 -26.88 16.01
C PHE A 425 18.13 -28.23 16.50
N TRP A 426 19.45 -28.44 16.53
CA TRP A 426 20.04 -29.72 16.95
C TRP A 426 19.80 -30.00 18.43
N LEU A 427 19.95 -28.99 19.29
CA LEU A 427 19.62 -29.13 20.71
C LEU A 427 18.15 -29.52 20.90
N GLN A 428 17.23 -28.84 20.21
CA GLN A 428 15.80 -29.10 20.33
C GLN A 428 15.41 -30.47 19.79
N LEU A 429 15.94 -30.88 18.63
CA LEU A 429 15.66 -32.19 18.03
C LEU A 429 16.12 -33.34 18.93
N LEU A 430 17.35 -33.25 19.45
CA LEU A 430 17.90 -34.25 20.35
C LEU A 430 17.13 -34.24 21.68
N ALA A 431 16.98 -33.07 22.31
CA ALA A 431 16.31 -32.93 23.60
C ALA A 431 14.85 -33.40 23.54
N PHE A 432 14.15 -33.13 22.44
CA PHE A 432 12.79 -33.60 22.21
C PHE A 432 12.72 -35.13 22.29
N ASN A 433 13.56 -35.84 21.53
CA ASN A 433 13.58 -37.31 21.58
C ASN A 433 14.05 -37.84 22.94
N VAL A 434 15.05 -37.22 23.56
CA VAL A 434 15.52 -37.59 24.91
C VAL A 434 14.44 -37.36 25.98
N THR A 435 13.49 -36.44 25.75
CA THR A 435 12.39 -36.19 26.67
C THR A 435 11.27 -37.21 26.49
N PHE A 436 10.78 -37.34 25.26
CA PHE A 436 9.51 -38.04 25.01
C PHE A 436 9.70 -39.49 24.60
N MET A 437 10.79 -39.87 23.91
CA MET A 437 11.02 -41.29 23.59
C MET A 437 11.08 -42.17 24.85
N PRO A 438 11.76 -41.77 25.96
CA PRO A 438 11.69 -42.52 27.22
C PRO A 438 10.27 -42.70 27.78
N MET A 439 9.35 -41.80 27.47
CA MET A 439 7.96 -41.90 27.92
C MET A 439 7.19 -43.03 27.21
N HIS A 440 7.57 -43.42 25.99
CA HIS A 440 7.04 -44.64 25.37
C HIS A 440 7.40 -45.87 26.19
N PHE A 441 8.68 -46.00 26.59
CA PHE A 441 9.12 -47.11 27.44
C PHE A 441 8.45 -47.07 28.82
N LEU A 442 8.35 -45.91 29.46
CA LEU A 442 7.59 -45.77 30.71
C LEU A 442 6.13 -46.23 30.56
N GLY A 443 5.49 -45.92 29.43
CA GLY A 443 4.13 -46.37 29.14
C GLY A 443 4.03 -47.88 29.01
N LEU A 444 4.98 -48.52 28.32
CA LEU A 444 5.04 -49.98 28.16
C LEU A 444 5.32 -50.70 29.48
N GLU A 445 6.17 -50.13 30.34
CA GLU A 445 6.45 -50.62 31.70
C GLU A 445 5.29 -50.32 32.69
N GLY A 446 4.18 -49.78 32.20
CA GLY A 446 2.94 -49.60 32.95
C GLY A 446 2.87 -48.35 33.81
N MET A 447 3.73 -47.34 33.61
CA MET A 447 3.65 -46.07 34.34
C MET A 447 2.40 -45.28 33.90
N PRO A 448 1.41 -45.06 34.78
CA PRO A 448 0.24 -44.28 34.44
C PRO A 448 0.58 -42.78 34.32
N ARG A 449 -0.16 -42.06 33.46
CA ARG A 449 -0.09 -40.60 33.43
C ARG A 449 -0.74 -40.00 34.68
N ARG A 450 -0.41 -38.74 35.00
CA ARG A 450 -1.01 -37.96 36.12
C ARG A 450 -0.71 -38.50 37.53
N ILE A 451 0.32 -39.32 37.72
CA ILE A 451 0.83 -39.64 39.05
C ILE A 451 1.81 -38.55 39.50
N ALA A 452 1.67 -38.08 40.74
CA ALA A 452 2.54 -37.04 41.32
C ALA A 452 3.83 -37.60 41.93
N MET A 453 3.85 -38.91 42.20
CA MET A 453 4.94 -39.63 42.85
C MET A 453 4.96 -41.06 42.31
N TRP A 454 6.16 -41.63 42.19
CA TRP A 454 6.39 -43.04 41.95
C TRP A 454 7.39 -43.58 42.98
N TYR A 455 7.30 -44.85 43.31
CA TYR A 455 8.08 -45.44 44.41
C TYR A 455 9.52 -45.75 43.99
N SER A 456 10.51 -45.44 44.85
CA SER A 456 11.94 -45.66 44.53
C SER A 456 12.31 -47.13 44.30
N ASN A 457 11.48 -48.08 44.75
CA ASN A 457 11.66 -49.50 44.48
C ASN A 457 11.34 -49.91 43.02
N ARG A 458 10.72 -49.04 42.21
CA ARG A 458 10.51 -49.23 40.77
C ARG A 458 11.78 -48.89 39.99
N THR A 459 12.76 -49.79 40.03
CA THR A 459 14.04 -49.63 39.31
C THR A 459 13.88 -49.60 37.80
N ASP A 460 12.78 -50.14 37.28
CA ASP A 460 12.38 -50.12 35.87
C ASP A 460 11.96 -48.73 35.38
N TRP A 461 11.37 -47.89 36.25
CA TRP A 461 10.93 -46.53 35.87
C TRP A 461 11.99 -45.46 36.09
N ALA A 462 12.92 -45.69 37.02
CA ALA A 462 13.94 -44.73 37.41
C ALA A 462 14.80 -44.17 36.25
N PRO A 463 15.43 -45.00 35.40
CA PRO A 463 16.33 -44.48 34.36
C PRO A 463 15.57 -43.66 33.32
N TRP A 464 14.37 -44.10 32.93
CA TRP A 464 13.56 -43.41 31.93
C TRP A 464 13.02 -42.06 32.43
N ASN A 465 12.62 -41.98 33.70
CA ASN A 465 12.18 -40.71 34.28
C ASN A 465 13.32 -39.69 34.39
N LEU A 466 14.49 -40.12 34.83
CA LEU A 466 15.65 -39.24 34.92
C LEU A 466 16.08 -38.74 33.53
N LEU A 467 16.13 -39.62 32.54
CA LEU A 467 16.47 -39.28 31.17
C LEU A 467 15.45 -38.31 30.55
N ALA A 468 14.14 -38.58 30.74
CA ALA A 468 13.09 -37.68 30.28
C ALA A 468 13.19 -36.28 30.93
N THR A 469 13.52 -36.22 32.22
CA THR A 469 13.71 -34.95 32.94
C THR A 469 14.94 -34.20 32.43
N PHE A 470 16.06 -34.89 32.22
CA PHE A 470 17.26 -34.30 31.62
C PHE A 470 16.97 -33.72 30.22
N GLY A 471 16.27 -34.47 29.38
CA GLY A 471 15.79 -34.01 28.08
C GLY A 471 14.94 -32.73 28.18
N ALA A 472 14.03 -32.67 29.16
CA ALA A 472 13.15 -31.50 29.32
C ALA A 472 13.95 -30.21 29.63
N PHE A 473 14.98 -30.30 30.46
CA PHE A 473 15.89 -29.16 30.72
C PHE A 473 16.76 -28.83 29.50
N MET A 474 17.15 -29.81 28.68
CA MET A 474 17.79 -29.54 27.39
C MET A 474 16.87 -28.81 26.40
N ILE A 475 15.55 -29.10 26.40
CA ILE A 475 14.57 -28.33 25.62
C ILE A 475 14.57 -26.88 26.10
N ALA A 476 14.57 -26.64 27.42
CA ALA A 476 14.63 -25.30 27.98
C ALA A 476 15.87 -24.53 27.51
N LEU A 477 17.03 -25.19 27.44
CA LEU A 477 18.27 -24.62 26.88
C LEU A 477 18.13 -24.30 25.39
N ALA A 478 17.45 -25.14 24.61
CA ALA A 478 17.19 -24.87 23.20
C ALA A 478 16.29 -23.63 23.03
N ILE A 479 15.23 -23.50 23.84
CA ILE A 479 14.36 -22.31 23.84
C ILE A 479 15.12 -21.06 24.31
N LEU A 480 16.00 -21.18 25.30
CA LEU A 480 16.87 -20.07 25.71
C LEU A 480 17.78 -19.62 24.57
N THR A 481 18.33 -20.56 23.81
CA THR A 481 19.14 -20.29 22.62
C THR A 481 18.33 -19.50 21.57
N PHE A 482 17.05 -19.85 21.37
CA PHE A 482 16.14 -19.07 20.53
C PHE A 482 15.94 -17.65 21.05
N ILE A 483 15.66 -17.47 22.34
CA ILE A 483 15.43 -16.15 22.96
C ILE A 483 16.66 -15.25 22.76
N VAL A 484 17.85 -15.79 23.01
CA VAL A 484 19.12 -15.08 22.79
C VAL A 484 19.26 -14.71 21.30
N ASN A 485 19.01 -15.65 20.39
CA ASN A 485 19.07 -15.39 18.95
C ASN A 485 18.08 -14.29 18.52
N PHE A 486 16.84 -14.37 18.99
CA PHE A 486 15.80 -13.38 18.73
C PHE A 486 16.20 -12.00 19.23
N ALA A 487 16.63 -11.88 20.48
CA ALA A 487 17.04 -10.61 21.09
C ALA A 487 18.22 -9.96 20.36
N LEU A 488 19.25 -10.75 20.03
CA LEU A 488 20.40 -10.28 19.25
C LEU A 488 20.00 -9.85 17.83
N SER A 489 19.12 -10.62 17.19
CA SER A 489 18.71 -10.39 15.80
C SER A 489 17.79 -9.18 15.64
N VAL A 490 16.87 -8.94 16.58
CA VAL A 490 16.01 -7.74 16.56
C VAL A 490 16.84 -6.47 16.75
N ARG A 491 17.83 -6.48 17.64
CA ARG A 491 18.67 -5.30 17.95
C ARG A 491 19.74 -5.03 16.89
N GLY A 492 20.42 -6.07 16.41
CA GLY A 492 21.62 -5.95 15.58
C GLY A 492 21.72 -6.92 14.40
N GLY A 493 20.69 -7.73 14.14
CA GLY A 493 20.72 -8.78 13.12
C GLY A 493 20.94 -8.25 11.70
N ARG A 494 21.48 -9.10 10.81
CA ARG A 494 21.74 -8.73 9.41
C ARG A 494 20.43 -8.30 8.74
N GLN A 495 20.43 -7.16 8.07
CA GLN A 495 19.23 -6.69 7.35
C GLN A 495 18.85 -7.67 6.24
N ALA A 496 17.55 -7.91 6.11
CA ALA A 496 16.98 -8.75 5.08
C ALA A 496 16.40 -7.90 3.94
N PRO A 497 16.60 -8.31 2.67
CA PRO A 497 15.82 -7.74 1.58
C PRO A 497 14.34 -8.17 1.74
N ARG A 498 13.46 -7.53 0.99
CA ARG A 498 12.00 -7.73 1.11
C ARG A 498 11.54 -9.13 0.70
N ASP A 499 12.27 -9.74 -0.22
CA ASP A 499 12.15 -11.14 -0.59
C ASP A 499 13.49 -11.84 -0.28
N PRO A 500 13.71 -12.25 0.97
CA PRO A 500 14.97 -12.83 1.42
C PRO A 500 15.21 -14.24 0.92
N TRP A 501 14.17 -14.90 0.41
CA TRP A 501 14.19 -16.31 0.07
C TRP A 501 13.88 -16.58 -1.41
N GLU A 502 13.49 -15.56 -2.18
CA GLU A 502 12.91 -15.70 -3.52
C GLU A 502 11.65 -16.59 -3.45
N GLY A 503 10.70 -16.16 -2.62
CA GLY A 503 9.46 -16.89 -2.33
C GLY A 503 8.42 -16.75 -3.44
N ASN A 504 7.49 -17.72 -3.53
CA ASN A 504 6.54 -17.84 -4.65
C ASN A 504 5.21 -17.08 -4.44
N THR A 505 4.94 -16.64 -3.22
CA THR A 505 3.64 -16.13 -2.76
C THR A 505 3.60 -14.61 -2.62
N LEU A 506 2.39 -14.01 -2.59
CA LEU A 506 2.19 -12.56 -2.67
C LEU A 506 2.81 -11.77 -1.52
N GLU A 507 3.01 -12.36 -0.35
CA GLU A 507 3.65 -11.68 0.78
C GLU A 507 5.09 -11.26 0.45
N TRP A 508 5.76 -11.89 -0.51
CA TRP A 508 7.12 -11.55 -0.94
C TRP A 508 7.14 -10.49 -2.06
N ALA A 509 6.06 -10.36 -2.84
CA ALA A 509 5.98 -9.57 -4.08
C ALA A 509 5.88 -8.03 -3.93
N THR A 510 6.13 -7.48 -2.74
CA THR A 510 5.85 -6.06 -2.42
C THR A 510 6.73 -5.00 -3.12
N TRP A 511 7.62 -5.34 -4.07
CA TRP A 511 8.56 -4.41 -4.74
C TRP A 511 8.72 -4.56 -6.26
N THR A 512 8.25 -5.65 -6.86
CA THR A 512 8.44 -5.98 -8.28
C THR A 512 7.91 -4.90 -9.22
N LEU A 513 6.88 -4.16 -8.80
CA LEU A 513 6.22 -3.17 -9.66
C LEU A 513 7.12 -1.99 -10.07
N ALA A 514 7.88 -1.39 -9.15
CA ALA A 514 8.68 -0.20 -9.48
C ALA A 514 9.86 -0.54 -10.42
N VAL A 515 10.44 -1.74 -10.26
CA VAL A 515 11.49 -2.24 -11.16
C VAL A 515 10.92 -2.64 -12.52
N ALA A 516 9.77 -3.34 -12.54
CA ALA A 516 9.06 -3.62 -13.78
C ALA A 516 8.72 -2.33 -14.54
N THR A 517 8.26 -1.30 -13.82
CA THR A 517 7.98 0.02 -14.41
C THR A 517 9.24 0.62 -15.05
N ALA A 518 10.40 0.57 -14.39
CA ALA A 518 11.65 1.09 -14.94
C ALA A 518 12.14 0.31 -16.18
N VAL A 519 12.06 -1.03 -16.15
CA VAL A 519 12.47 -1.89 -17.28
C VAL A 519 11.58 -1.67 -18.50
N VAL A 520 10.25 -1.64 -18.32
CA VAL A 520 9.31 -1.40 -19.41
C VAL A 520 9.44 0.02 -19.95
N THR A 521 9.69 1.02 -19.08
CA THR A 521 9.98 2.40 -19.52
C THR A 521 11.27 2.48 -20.35
N TYR A 522 12.31 1.71 -20.00
CA TYR A 522 13.53 1.63 -20.80
C TYR A 522 13.26 0.97 -22.16
N ALA A 523 12.51 -0.14 -22.20
CA ALA A 523 12.12 -0.78 -23.46
C ALA A 523 11.33 0.17 -24.37
N LEU A 524 10.43 0.98 -23.79
CA LEU A 524 9.71 2.02 -24.51
C LEU A 524 10.64 3.04 -25.16
N VAL A 525 11.65 3.52 -24.42
CA VAL A 525 12.67 4.45 -24.94
C VAL A 525 13.42 3.84 -26.12
N VAL A 526 13.82 2.57 -26.01
CA VAL A 526 14.52 1.87 -27.10
C VAL A 526 13.64 1.76 -28.34
N LEU A 527 12.37 1.37 -28.17
CA LEU A 527 11.39 1.32 -29.26
C LEU A 527 11.17 2.69 -29.89
N GLY A 528 11.08 3.77 -29.09
CA GLY A 528 10.97 5.13 -29.60
C GLY A 528 12.21 5.56 -30.42
N GLY A 529 13.40 5.09 -30.03
CA GLY A 529 14.62 5.23 -30.82
C GLY A 529 14.55 4.54 -32.17
N VAL A 530 14.03 3.31 -32.22
CA VAL A 530 13.80 2.58 -33.47
C VAL A 530 12.82 3.35 -34.35
N VAL A 531 11.67 3.77 -33.82
CA VAL A 531 10.65 4.57 -34.52
C VAL A 531 11.27 5.81 -35.18
N ARG A 532 12.12 6.53 -34.44
CA ARG A 532 12.74 7.76 -34.94
C ARG A 532 13.73 7.49 -36.07
N VAL A 533 14.57 6.47 -35.93
CA VAL A 533 15.65 6.20 -36.89
C VAL A 533 15.14 5.48 -38.15
N SER A 534 14.07 4.70 -38.04
CA SER A 534 13.40 4.06 -39.18
C SER A 534 12.43 4.99 -39.93
N GLY A 535 12.15 6.19 -39.40
CA GLY A 535 11.14 7.09 -39.96
C GLY A 535 9.70 6.62 -39.75
N SER A 536 9.46 5.66 -38.85
CA SER A 536 8.13 5.05 -38.63
C SER A 536 7.16 5.92 -37.83
N GLY A 537 7.54 7.12 -37.40
CA GLY A 537 6.74 7.96 -36.49
C GLY A 537 5.36 8.38 -37.01
N LEU A 538 5.08 8.21 -38.30
CA LEU A 538 3.78 8.44 -38.94
C LEU A 538 3.10 7.14 -39.41
N GLY A 539 3.59 5.96 -38.98
CA GLY A 539 3.07 4.65 -39.40
C GLY A 539 1.60 4.39 -39.00
N CYS A 540 1.10 5.10 -37.98
CA CYS A 540 -0.30 5.09 -37.54
C CYS A 540 -0.83 6.53 -37.44
N PRO A 541 -1.66 7.00 -38.38
CA PRO A 541 -2.09 8.41 -38.44
C PRO A 541 -3.14 8.77 -37.37
N ASP A 542 -3.95 7.81 -36.94
CA ASP A 542 -5.03 8.03 -35.96
C ASP A 542 -4.58 7.64 -34.55
N TRP A 543 -5.31 8.06 -33.51
CA TRP A 543 -5.08 7.64 -32.13
C TRP A 543 -6.43 7.55 -31.39
N PRO A 544 -6.70 6.51 -30.56
CA PRO A 544 -5.80 5.43 -30.13
C PRO A 544 -5.69 4.23 -31.08
N LEU A 545 -6.49 4.21 -32.15
CA LEU A 545 -6.48 3.16 -33.19
C LEU A 545 -5.33 3.37 -34.18
N CYS A 546 -5.01 2.37 -35.01
CA CYS A 546 -4.07 2.51 -36.13
C CYS A 546 -4.82 2.26 -37.44
N HIS A 547 -4.96 3.28 -38.29
CA HIS A 547 -5.79 3.24 -39.51
C HIS A 547 -7.25 2.83 -39.21
N GLY A 548 -7.85 3.38 -38.16
CA GLY A 548 -9.20 3.00 -37.71
C GLY A 548 -9.36 1.58 -37.14
N HIS A 549 -8.30 0.77 -37.07
CA HIS A 549 -8.34 -0.61 -36.56
C HIS A 549 -7.58 -0.78 -35.24
N LEU A 550 -7.95 -1.82 -34.49
CA LEU A 550 -7.31 -2.14 -33.21
C LEU A 550 -5.92 -2.79 -33.41
N LEU A 551 -5.73 -3.52 -34.51
CA LEU A 551 -4.46 -4.13 -34.90
C LEU A 551 -3.89 -3.38 -36.11
N PRO A 552 -2.55 -3.24 -36.21
CA PRO A 552 -1.95 -2.53 -37.32
C PRO A 552 -2.01 -3.39 -38.60
N PRO A 553 -2.02 -2.76 -39.79
CA PRO A 553 -1.75 -3.47 -41.03
C PRO A 553 -0.35 -4.12 -41.00
N LEU A 554 -0.18 -5.22 -41.74
CA LEU A 554 1.07 -6.00 -41.84
C LEU A 554 2.16 -5.28 -42.66
N ASN A 555 2.43 -4.00 -42.36
CA ASN A 555 3.54 -3.25 -42.91
C ASN A 555 4.53 -2.87 -41.80
N VAL A 556 5.81 -2.78 -42.15
CA VAL A 556 6.90 -2.64 -41.18
C VAL A 556 6.79 -1.33 -40.37
N HIS A 557 6.40 -0.22 -41.01
CA HIS A 557 6.30 1.08 -40.33
C HIS A 557 5.16 1.14 -39.31
N ALA A 558 3.99 0.60 -39.66
CA ALA A 558 2.82 0.51 -38.78
C ALA A 558 3.07 -0.46 -37.61
N ILE A 559 3.73 -1.60 -37.86
CA ILE A 559 4.10 -2.56 -36.79
C ILE A 559 5.05 -1.91 -35.78
N ILE A 560 6.08 -1.19 -36.25
CA ILE A 560 7.06 -0.52 -35.38
C ILE A 560 6.37 0.54 -34.50
N GLU A 561 5.54 1.40 -35.09
CA GLU A 561 4.83 2.46 -34.35
C GLU A 561 3.76 1.90 -33.40
N TYR A 562 3.02 0.86 -33.83
CA TYR A 562 2.04 0.18 -32.98
C TYR A 562 2.71 -0.52 -31.78
N SER A 563 3.86 -1.14 -31.97
CA SER A 563 4.64 -1.76 -30.89
C SER A 563 5.11 -0.74 -29.86
N HIS A 564 5.52 0.45 -30.32
CA HIS A 564 5.85 1.57 -29.45
C HIS A 564 4.63 2.06 -28.66
N ARG A 565 3.46 2.24 -29.30
CA ARG A 565 2.21 2.71 -28.65
C ARG A 565 1.63 1.73 -27.62
N THR A 566 1.65 0.45 -27.92
CA THR A 566 1.21 -0.60 -26.99
C THR A 566 2.12 -0.66 -25.77
N THR A 567 3.44 -0.59 -25.96
CA THR A 567 4.41 -0.49 -24.88
C THR A 567 4.25 0.82 -24.09
N ALA A 568 3.89 1.94 -24.74
CA ALA A 568 3.61 3.21 -24.07
C ALA A 568 2.38 3.12 -23.17
N SER A 569 1.33 2.41 -23.62
CA SER A 569 0.12 2.18 -22.84
C SER A 569 0.40 1.33 -21.59
N LEU A 570 1.19 0.26 -21.75
CA LEU A 570 1.64 -0.57 -20.63
C LEU A 570 2.50 0.25 -19.65
N THR A 571 3.45 1.04 -20.17
CA THR A 571 4.29 1.94 -19.35
C THR A 571 3.43 2.94 -18.56
N SER A 572 2.43 3.53 -19.21
CA SER A 572 1.50 4.47 -18.59
C SER A 572 0.77 3.84 -17.40
N LEU A 573 0.22 2.63 -17.60
CA LEU A 573 -0.45 1.88 -16.54
C LEU A 573 0.48 1.60 -15.36
N LEU A 574 1.71 1.14 -15.64
CA LEU A 574 2.69 0.80 -14.60
C LEU A 574 3.17 2.03 -13.82
N VAL A 575 3.37 3.17 -14.49
CA VAL A 575 3.75 4.45 -13.85
C VAL A 575 2.61 4.97 -12.97
N VAL A 576 1.37 4.96 -13.47
CA VAL A 576 0.19 5.35 -12.68
C VAL A 576 0.04 4.45 -11.46
N LEU A 577 0.14 3.14 -11.63
CA LEU A 577 0.04 2.19 -10.52
C LEU A 577 1.15 2.39 -9.49
N THR A 578 2.40 2.60 -9.95
CA THR A 578 3.54 2.90 -9.08
C THR A 578 3.32 4.20 -8.28
N ALA A 579 2.83 5.25 -8.92
CA ALA A 579 2.53 6.53 -8.26
C ALA A 579 1.38 6.40 -7.25
N VAL A 580 0.27 5.74 -7.63
CA VAL A 580 -0.88 5.52 -6.76
C VAL A 580 -0.49 4.68 -5.54
N LEU A 581 0.25 3.58 -5.73
CA LEU A 581 0.71 2.76 -4.61
C LEU A 581 1.70 3.51 -3.71
N ALA A 582 2.57 4.35 -4.28
CA ALA A 582 3.42 5.24 -3.48
C ALA A 582 2.60 6.25 -2.67
N TRP A 583 1.55 6.84 -3.26
CA TRP A 583 0.62 7.75 -2.59
C TRP A 583 -0.25 7.07 -1.53
N LEU A 584 -0.59 5.79 -1.70
CA LEU A 584 -1.42 5.05 -0.75
C LEU A 584 -0.62 4.44 0.39
N GLY A 585 0.49 3.76 0.08
CA GLY A 585 1.25 3.00 1.05
C GLY A 585 2.33 3.82 1.77
N TRP A 586 3.01 4.73 1.08
CA TRP A 586 4.30 5.28 1.54
C TRP A 586 4.27 6.81 1.71
N ARG A 587 3.15 7.34 2.22
CA ARG A 587 2.88 8.79 2.40
C ARG A 587 3.91 9.55 3.24
N HIS A 588 4.64 8.86 4.11
CA HIS A 588 5.67 9.44 4.99
C HIS A 588 7.08 9.37 4.37
N ARG A 589 7.29 8.54 3.34
CA ARG A 589 8.57 8.33 2.64
C ARG A 589 8.73 9.33 1.49
N ARG A 590 9.12 10.59 1.79
CA ARG A 590 9.32 11.63 0.77
C ARG A 590 10.32 11.23 -0.31
N ASP A 591 11.28 10.40 0.06
CA ASP A 591 12.34 9.87 -0.78
C ASP A 591 11.84 8.92 -1.89
N VAL A 592 10.62 8.38 -1.77
CA VAL A 592 9.93 7.61 -2.82
C VAL A 592 8.79 8.41 -3.42
N LEU A 593 8.05 9.14 -2.57
CA LEU A 593 6.86 9.88 -2.99
C LEU A 593 7.19 10.95 -4.04
N VAL A 594 8.30 11.69 -3.85
CA VAL A 594 8.72 12.76 -4.77
C VAL A 594 9.06 12.22 -6.16
N PRO A 595 9.98 11.24 -6.32
CA PRO A 595 10.29 10.71 -7.65
C PRO A 595 9.09 9.98 -8.29
N ALA A 596 8.24 9.27 -7.52
CA ALA A 596 7.04 8.63 -8.08
C ALA A 596 5.99 9.65 -8.57
N THR A 597 5.82 10.76 -7.84
CA THR A 597 4.91 11.85 -8.25
C THR A 597 5.48 12.60 -9.45
N ALA A 598 6.79 12.81 -9.50
CA ALA A 598 7.46 13.39 -10.65
C ALA A 598 7.30 12.51 -11.90
N ALA A 599 7.42 11.18 -11.76
CA ALA A 599 7.17 10.23 -12.85
C ALA A 599 5.73 10.34 -13.38
N PHE A 600 4.73 10.45 -12.51
CA PHE A 600 3.33 10.67 -12.92
C PHE A 600 3.14 12.00 -13.67
N GLY A 601 3.74 13.10 -13.18
CA GLY A 601 3.69 14.38 -13.88
C GLY A 601 4.37 14.34 -15.26
N LEU A 602 5.53 13.69 -15.34
CA LEU A 602 6.27 13.49 -16.59
C LEU A 602 5.53 12.59 -17.58
N LEU A 603 4.77 11.61 -17.10
CA LEU A 603 3.89 10.79 -17.94
C LEU A 603 2.79 11.65 -18.61
N ILE A 604 2.14 12.54 -17.87
CA ILE A 604 1.12 13.44 -18.43
C ILE A 604 1.74 14.31 -19.52
N LEU A 605 2.92 14.90 -19.24
CA LEU A 605 3.66 15.69 -20.22
C LEU A 605 4.04 14.85 -21.44
N GLN A 606 4.37 13.57 -21.24
CA GLN A 606 4.74 12.68 -22.33
C GLN A 606 3.59 12.36 -23.28
N VAL A 607 2.41 12.06 -22.73
CA VAL A 607 1.20 11.83 -23.53
C VAL A 607 0.87 13.06 -24.36
N ALA A 608 0.98 14.27 -23.77
CA ALA A 608 0.76 15.52 -24.50
C ALA A 608 1.79 15.74 -25.61
N LEU A 609 3.10 15.60 -25.32
CA LEU A 609 4.15 15.76 -26.32
C LEU A 609 4.07 14.72 -27.44
N GLY A 610 3.71 13.47 -27.12
CA GLY A 610 3.50 12.42 -28.13
C GLY A 610 2.36 12.77 -29.09
N ALA A 611 1.23 13.25 -28.57
CA ALA A 611 0.11 13.70 -29.41
C ALA A 611 0.49 14.89 -30.32
N ILE A 612 1.23 15.87 -29.79
CA ILE A 612 1.74 17.01 -30.58
C ILE A 612 2.72 16.52 -31.66
N THR A 613 3.59 15.57 -31.33
CA THR A 613 4.61 15.03 -32.24
C THR A 613 3.97 14.38 -33.47
N VAL A 614 2.86 13.64 -33.30
CA VAL A 614 2.09 13.06 -34.40
C VAL A 614 1.33 14.15 -35.18
N ARG A 615 0.66 15.06 -34.47
CA ARG A 615 -0.21 16.07 -35.09
C ARG A 615 0.54 17.09 -35.97
N PHE A 616 1.76 17.43 -35.61
CA PHE A 616 2.59 18.41 -36.31
C PHE A 616 3.70 17.78 -37.16
N GLU A 617 3.59 16.49 -37.49
CA GLU A 617 4.50 15.80 -38.41
C GLU A 617 5.98 15.87 -37.97
N LEU A 618 6.23 15.48 -36.71
CA LEU A 618 7.58 15.28 -36.14
C LEU A 618 8.50 16.53 -36.06
N PRO A 619 8.05 17.70 -35.55
CA PRO A 619 8.92 18.88 -35.46
C PRO A 619 10.19 18.60 -34.63
N PRO A 620 11.41 18.92 -35.12
CA PRO A 620 12.66 18.50 -34.46
C PRO A 620 12.77 18.90 -32.98
N MET A 621 12.32 20.12 -32.64
CA MET A 621 12.34 20.61 -31.25
C MET A 621 11.31 19.94 -30.35
N ILE A 622 10.15 19.54 -30.90
CA ILE A 622 9.14 18.78 -30.15
C ILE A 622 9.63 17.36 -29.90
N VAL A 623 10.26 16.73 -30.89
CA VAL A 623 10.87 15.40 -30.76
C VAL A 623 12.01 15.42 -29.73
N LEU A 624 12.83 16.48 -29.71
CA LEU A 624 13.85 16.68 -28.68
C LEU A 624 13.22 16.80 -27.28
N ALA A 625 12.15 17.61 -27.13
CA ALA A 625 11.44 17.76 -25.86
C ALA A 625 10.79 16.45 -25.40
N HIS A 626 10.25 15.67 -26.36
CA HIS A 626 9.70 14.34 -26.13
C HIS A 626 10.79 13.38 -25.63
N LEU A 627 11.97 13.33 -26.26
CA LEU A 627 13.08 12.51 -25.77
C LEU A 627 13.58 12.97 -24.39
N ALA A 628 13.72 14.28 -24.17
CA ALA A 628 14.20 14.84 -22.89
C ALA A 628 13.29 14.44 -21.73
N THR A 629 11.98 14.54 -21.92
CA THR A 629 10.98 14.14 -20.92
C THR A 629 10.91 12.63 -20.75
N ALA A 630 11.20 11.83 -21.78
CA ALA A 630 11.32 10.37 -21.68
C ALA A 630 12.50 9.98 -20.81
N MET A 631 13.64 10.63 -21.00
CA MET A 631 14.86 10.39 -20.21
C MET A 631 14.68 10.81 -18.76
N ALA A 632 13.96 11.92 -18.51
CA ALA A 632 13.59 12.34 -17.17
C ALA A 632 12.60 11.36 -16.52
N LEU A 633 11.60 10.88 -17.27
CA LEU A 633 10.65 9.87 -16.79
C LEU A 633 11.40 8.61 -16.37
N LEU A 634 12.23 8.06 -17.27
CA LEU A 634 13.09 6.90 -16.99
C LEU A 634 13.96 7.12 -15.75
N GLY A 635 14.59 8.29 -15.61
CA GLY A 635 15.39 8.65 -14.45
C GLY A 635 14.57 8.66 -13.14
N THR A 636 13.35 9.22 -13.16
CA THR A 636 12.47 9.26 -11.98
C THR A 636 11.91 7.90 -11.59
N VAL A 637 11.59 7.01 -12.54
CA VAL A 637 11.18 5.63 -12.21
C VAL A 637 12.36 4.80 -11.73
N CYS A 638 13.57 4.97 -12.29
CA CYS A 638 14.79 4.35 -11.76
C CYS A 638 15.07 4.83 -10.33
N ALA A 639 14.95 6.14 -10.08
CA ALA A 639 15.09 6.71 -8.75
C ALA A 639 14.04 6.17 -7.77
N THR A 640 12.79 6.01 -8.21
CA THR A 640 11.70 5.42 -7.42
C THR A 640 11.97 3.95 -7.11
N ALA A 641 12.50 3.18 -8.07
CA ALA A 641 12.84 1.78 -7.91
C ALA A 641 13.99 1.59 -6.91
N VAL A 642 15.08 2.35 -7.06
CA VAL A 642 16.20 2.36 -6.10
C VAL A 642 15.74 2.84 -4.74
N ALA A 643 14.88 3.87 -4.70
CA ALA A 643 14.33 4.39 -3.46
C ALA A 643 13.47 3.38 -2.71
N GLY A 644 12.64 2.63 -3.43
CA GLY A 644 11.83 1.57 -2.85
C GLY A 644 12.63 0.35 -2.41
N TRP A 645 13.78 0.11 -3.03
CA TRP A 645 14.64 -1.03 -2.78
C TRP A 645 15.68 -0.79 -1.66
N MET A 646 16.29 0.40 -1.59
CA MET A 646 17.47 0.65 -0.74
C MET A 646 17.15 1.52 0.50
N PRO A 647 17.39 1.04 1.73
CA PRO A 647 17.20 1.81 2.96
C PRO A 647 18.20 2.98 3.07
N VAL A 648 17.80 4.06 3.75
CA VAL A 648 18.69 5.22 4.03
C VAL A 648 19.71 4.81 5.10
N ARG A 649 21.01 4.97 4.82
CA ARG A 649 22.10 4.74 5.78
C ARG A 649 23.08 5.91 5.69
N SER A 650 23.18 6.72 6.74
CA SER A 650 24.11 7.85 6.76
C SER A 650 25.51 7.40 7.18
N GLY A 651 26.55 7.79 6.42
CA GLY A 651 27.94 7.81 6.94
C GLY A 651 28.99 7.00 6.17
N GLU A 652 28.67 6.37 5.03
CA GLU A 652 29.62 5.50 4.31
C GLU A 652 30.36 6.19 3.14
N ILE A 653 29.91 7.38 2.68
CA ILE A 653 30.53 8.11 1.57
C ILE A 653 30.71 9.61 1.85
N ASP A 654 31.76 10.22 1.30
CA ASP A 654 32.01 11.65 1.32
C ASP A 654 31.13 12.48 0.35
N ALA A 655 30.86 13.74 0.73
CA ALA A 655 30.03 14.64 -0.08
C ALA A 655 30.62 14.92 -1.49
N ARG A 656 31.94 14.73 -1.68
CA ARG A 656 32.62 14.90 -2.97
C ARG A 656 32.26 13.81 -3.96
N SER A 657 32.27 12.53 -3.57
CA SER A 657 31.88 11.43 -4.47
C SER A 657 30.39 11.51 -4.83
N ALA A 658 29.54 11.92 -3.88
CA ALA A 658 28.12 12.18 -4.14
C ALA A 658 27.87 13.34 -5.13
N ARG A 659 28.71 14.37 -5.09
CA ARG A 659 28.65 15.46 -6.05
C ARG A 659 29.09 14.99 -7.45
N ARG A 660 30.17 14.20 -7.54
CA ARG A 660 30.65 13.64 -8.81
C ARG A 660 29.63 12.72 -9.47
N ALA A 661 28.96 11.85 -8.70
CA ALA A 661 27.92 10.97 -9.23
C ALA A 661 26.72 11.75 -9.81
N ARG A 662 26.29 12.84 -9.15
CA ARG A 662 25.26 13.74 -9.69
C ARG A 662 25.70 14.45 -10.96
N TRP A 663 26.92 14.96 -11.00
CA TRP A 663 27.48 15.59 -12.21
C TRP A 663 27.61 14.60 -13.37
N ALA A 664 28.06 13.37 -13.10
CA ALA A 664 28.16 12.33 -14.12
C ALA A 664 26.78 12.02 -14.73
N ALA A 665 25.76 11.87 -13.88
CA ALA A 665 24.38 11.71 -14.32
C ALA A 665 23.95 12.93 -15.15
N THR A 666 23.93 14.15 -14.58
CA THR A 666 23.39 15.30 -15.33
C THR A 666 24.19 15.60 -16.62
N GLY A 667 25.50 15.32 -16.63
CA GLY A 667 26.32 15.33 -17.83
C GLY A 667 25.81 14.35 -18.89
N THR A 668 25.57 13.08 -18.53
CA THR A 668 25.04 12.09 -19.49
C THR A 668 23.67 12.46 -20.04
N PHE A 669 22.81 13.07 -19.22
CA PHE A 669 21.53 13.62 -19.69
C PHE A 669 21.74 14.70 -20.77
N VAL A 670 22.62 15.68 -20.52
CA VAL A 670 22.95 16.72 -21.51
C VAL A 670 23.57 16.11 -22.77
N LEU A 671 24.41 15.07 -22.63
CA LEU A 671 25.02 14.38 -23.76
C LEU A 671 23.96 13.75 -24.67
N ILE A 672 22.95 13.08 -24.12
CA ILE A 672 21.84 12.50 -24.90
C ILE A 672 21.10 13.59 -25.69
N LEU A 673 20.83 14.75 -25.07
CA LEU A 673 20.16 15.87 -25.74
C LEU A 673 21.01 16.43 -26.90
N SER A 674 22.31 16.59 -26.69
CA SER A 674 23.21 17.03 -27.76
C SER A 674 23.25 16.04 -28.94
N GLY A 675 23.18 14.73 -28.68
CA GLY A 675 23.08 13.70 -29.74
C GLY A 675 21.75 13.78 -30.50
N SER A 676 20.64 14.08 -29.81
CA SER A 676 19.36 14.30 -30.49
C SER A 676 19.36 15.58 -31.32
N LEU A 677 20.08 16.63 -30.92
CA LEU A 677 20.27 17.84 -31.71
C LEU A 677 21.10 17.57 -32.98
N VAL A 678 22.14 16.74 -32.90
CA VAL A 678 22.91 16.27 -34.07
C VAL A 678 22.00 15.56 -35.09
N VAL A 679 21.11 14.68 -34.62
CA VAL A 679 20.17 13.97 -35.51
C VAL A 679 19.12 14.93 -36.06
N GLY A 680 18.58 15.83 -35.24
CA GLY A 680 17.54 16.78 -35.64
C GLY A 680 18.00 17.89 -36.58
N SER A 681 19.28 18.26 -36.53
CA SER A 681 19.89 19.29 -37.41
C SER A 681 20.43 18.73 -38.73
N GLY A 682 20.44 17.41 -38.92
CA GLY A 682 21.08 16.78 -40.08
C GLY A 682 22.61 16.69 -39.99
N ALA A 683 23.23 17.15 -38.90
CA ALA A 683 24.68 17.13 -38.68
C ALA A 683 25.31 15.72 -38.59
N SER A 684 24.49 14.67 -38.58
CA SER A 684 24.95 13.27 -38.46
C SER A 684 25.91 12.85 -39.58
N ALA A 685 25.70 13.36 -40.80
CA ALA A 685 26.50 13.05 -41.99
C ALA A 685 27.64 14.05 -42.26
N ALA A 686 27.74 15.12 -41.47
CA ALA A 686 28.71 16.19 -41.71
C ALA A 686 30.17 15.79 -41.42
N CYS A 687 30.41 14.62 -40.83
CA CYS A 687 31.72 14.10 -40.48
C CYS A 687 31.85 12.64 -40.91
N ASN A 688 32.72 12.37 -41.88
CA ASN A 688 32.94 11.07 -42.51
C ASN A 688 34.08 10.24 -41.89
N ALA A 689 34.79 10.76 -40.88
CA ALA A 689 35.84 10.05 -40.16
C ALA A 689 35.61 10.08 -38.64
N TRP A 690 36.30 9.20 -37.91
CA TRP A 690 36.29 9.09 -36.45
C TRP A 690 37.75 9.03 -35.93
N PRO A 691 38.11 9.73 -34.84
CA PRO A 691 37.25 10.58 -34.00
C PRO A 691 37.03 12.00 -34.55
N LEU A 692 37.80 12.43 -35.56
CA LEU A 692 37.72 13.77 -36.19
C LEU A 692 37.07 13.72 -37.58
N CYS A 693 36.65 14.86 -38.14
CA CYS A 693 35.91 14.95 -39.41
C CYS A 693 36.80 14.98 -40.67
N GLY A 694 37.94 14.29 -40.67
CA GLY A 694 38.82 14.15 -41.85
C GLY A 694 39.78 15.32 -42.15
N GLY A 695 39.49 16.54 -41.68
CA GLY A 695 40.31 17.75 -41.95
C GLY A 695 41.01 18.40 -40.75
N GLY A 696 41.01 17.78 -39.55
CA GLY A 696 41.54 18.36 -38.31
C GLY A 696 40.52 19.12 -37.46
N PHE A 697 40.98 19.80 -36.39
CA PHE A 697 40.13 20.57 -35.47
C PHE A 697 39.88 21.99 -36.06
N SER A 698 38.63 22.36 -36.31
CA SER A 698 38.25 23.72 -36.75
C SER A 698 37.27 24.34 -35.75
N PHE A 699 37.50 25.61 -35.39
CA PHE A 699 36.67 26.39 -34.46
C PHE A 699 35.64 27.29 -35.18
N SER A 700 35.38 27.06 -36.46
CA SER A 700 34.30 27.73 -37.18
C SER A 700 32.94 27.23 -36.66
N PHE A 701 32.12 28.09 -36.06
CA PHE A 701 30.83 27.70 -35.45
C PHE A 701 29.62 27.75 -36.41
N ASP A 702 29.83 28.04 -37.70
CA ASP A 702 28.75 28.27 -38.69
C ASP A 702 28.39 27.04 -39.54
N GLN A 703 28.99 25.86 -39.31
CA GLN A 703 28.78 24.66 -40.14
C GLN A 703 28.25 23.45 -39.35
N LEU A 704 27.46 22.59 -40.02
CA LEU A 704 26.90 21.34 -39.46
C LEU A 704 27.96 20.41 -38.85
N ALA A 705 29.19 20.42 -39.37
CA ALA A 705 30.32 19.65 -38.83
C ALA A 705 30.67 20.06 -37.39
N SER A 706 30.48 21.33 -37.04
CA SER A 706 30.81 21.89 -35.73
C SER A 706 29.84 21.43 -34.64
N VAL A 707 28.56 21.24 -35.00
CA VAL A 707 27.54 20.64 -34.12
C VAL A 707 27.92 19.20 -33.77
N GLN A 708 28.41 18.45 -34.76
CA GLN A 708 28.84 17.06 -34.58
C GLN A 708 30.15 16.94 -33.79
N LEU A 709 31.12 17.83 -34.04
CA LEU A 709 32.37 17.92 -33.28
C LEU A 709 32.10 18.30 -31.82
N LEU A 710 31.19 19.24 -31.56
CA LEU A 710 30.80 19.63 -30.21
C LEU A 710 30.20 18.45 -29.43
N HIS A 711 29.31 17.65 -30.05
CA HIS A 711 28.76 16.45 -29.42
C HIS A 711 29.86 15.42 -29.09
N ARG A 712 30.82 15.18 -30.00
CA ARG A 712 31.96 14.27 -29.76
C ARG A 712 32.88 14.76 -28.65
N ALA A 713 33.18 16.06 -28.60
CA ALA A 713 33.99 16.66 -27.55
C ALA A 713 33.29 16.54 -26.18
N LEU A 714 31.99 16.82 -26.11
CA LEU A 714 31.16 16.60 -24.93
C LEU A 714 31.14 15.11 -24.53
N ALA A 715 31.06 14.19 -25.48
CA ALA A 715 31.08 12.75 -25.23
C ALA A 715 32.39 12.30 -24.56
N GLY A 716 33.53 12.80 -25.03
CA GLY A 716 34.84 12.53 -24.41
C GLY A 716 34.94 13.06 -22.98
N LEU A 717 34.58 14.33 -22.77
CA LEU A 717 34.63 14.97 -21.45
C LEU A 717 33.70 14.29 -20.44
N ILE A 718 32.46 14.03 -20.84
CA ILE A 718 31.45 13.42 -19.98
C ILE A 718 31.77 11.94 -19.74
N GLY A 719 32.33 11.23 -20.74
CA GLY A 719 32.81 9.86 -20.59
C GLY A 719 33.88 9.75 -19.50
N LEU A 720 34.87 10.66 -19.49
CA LEU A 720 35.88 10.72 -18.43
C LEU A 720 35.28 11.01 -17.05
N LEU A 721 34.29 11.91 -16.98
CA LEU A 721 33.55 12.20 -15.74
C LEU A 721 32.79 10.96 -15.22
N VAL A 722 32.14 10.21 -16.11
CA VAL A 722 31.44 8.96 -15.76
C VAL A 722 32.43 7.93 -15.25
N ILE A 723 33.54 7.67 -15.95
CA ILE A 723 34.58 6.72 -15.52
C ILE A 723 35.14 7.14 -14.16
N GLY A 724 35.53 8.40 -13.99
CA GLY A 724 36.06 8.92 -12.73
C GLY A 724 35.07 8.82 -11.57
N SER A 725 33.79 9.08 -11.82
CA SER A 725 32.72 8.92 -10.83
C SER A 725 32.53 7.45 -10.44
N VAL A 726 32.35 6.57 -11.41
CA VAL A 726 32.09 5.14 -11.24
C VAL A 726 33.26 4.46 -10.50
N LEU A 727 34.50 4.73 -10.90
CA LEU A 727 35.69 4.21 -10.22
C LEU A 727 35.83 4.75 -8.80
N SER A 728 35.49 6.02 -8.55
CA SER A 728 35.54 6.59 -7.20
C SER A 728 34.55 5.93 -6.25
N VAL A 729 33.35 5.59 -6.75
CA VAL A 729 32.31 4.89 -5.98
C VAL A 729 32.69 3.42 -5.79
N LEU A 730 33.19 2.75 -6.83
CA LEU A 730 33.62 1.36 -6.76
C LEU A 730 34.74 1.14 -5.75
N ARG A 731 35.76 2.01 -5.72
CA ARG A 731 36.87 1.90 -4.76
C ARG A 731 36.40 1.92 -3.30
N ARG A 732 35.35 2.67 -2.99
CA ARG A 732 34.82 2.84 -1.62
C ARG A 732 33.75 1.83 -1.25
N LEU A 733 32.89 1.46 -2.21
CA LEU A 733 31.74 0.58 -2.00
C LEU A 733 31.90 -0.78 -2.70
N ARG A 734 33.14 -1.25 -2.91
CA ARG A 734 33.43 -2.54 -3.55
C ARG A 734 32.74 -3.74 -2.89
N HIS A 735 32.43 -3.64 -1.60
CA HIS A 735 31.78 -4.71 -0.84
C HIS A 735 30.26 -4.79 -1.09
N GLN A 736 29.65 -3.76 -1.67
CA GLN A 736 28.22 -3.78 -1.99
C GLN A 736 27.97 -4.38 -3.39
N PRO A 737 27.30 -5.55 -3.50
CA PRO A 737 27.09 -6.23 -4.79
C PRO A 737 26.27 -5.39 -5.76
N ALA A 738 25.27 -4.65 -5.27
CA ALA A 738 24.47 -3.71 -6.05
C ALA A 738 25.32 -2.66 -6.79
N VAL A 739 26.31 -2.10 -6.10
CA VAL A 739 27.22 -1.10 -6.66
C VAL A 739 28.12 -1.75 -7.70
N ARG A 740 28.72 -2.92 -7.40
CA ARG A 740 29.57 -3.65 -8.35
C ARG A 740 28.84 -3.94 -9.66
N THR A 741 27.63 -4.48 -9.59
CA THR A 741 26.83 -4.81 -10.77
C THR A 741 26.46 -3.56 -11.55
N THR A 742 25.99 -2.50 -10.87
CA THR A 742 25.64 -1.23 -11.52
C THR A 742 26.86 -0.61 -12.22
N VAL A 743 28.01 -0.59 -11.55
CA VAL A 743 29.29 -0.09 -12.09
C VAL A 743 29.71 -0.91 -13.32
N ALA A 744 29.71 -2.24 -13.22
CA ALA A 744 30.12 -3.11 -14.32
C ALA A 744 29.22 -2.94 -15.55
N LEU A 745 27.89 -2.92 -15.35
CA LEU A 745 26.92 -2.71 -16.43
C LEU A 745 27.06 -1.31 -17.05
N THR A 746 27.28 -0.27 -16.23
CA THR A 746 27.45 1.10 -16.73
C THR A 746 28.74 1.25 -17.53
N LEU A 747 29.85 0.63 -17.09
CA LEU A 747 31.12 0.63 -17.83
C LEU A 747 31.03 -0.19 -19.11
N ALA A 748 30.38 -1.35 -19.06
CA ALA A 748 30.14 -2.16 -20.26
C ALA A 748 29.30 -1.38 -21.28
N ALA A 749 28.17 -0.80 -20.85
CA ALA A 749 27.33 0.03 -21.71
C ALA A 749 28.10 1.22 -22.29
N LEU A 750 28.97 1.87 -21.51
CA LEU A 750 29.82 2.97 -21.99
C LEU A 750 30.86 2.50 -23.02
N ALA A 751 31.51 1.36 -22.80
CA ALA A 751 32.47 0.79 -23.75
C ALA A 751 31.80 0.44 -25.09
N PHE A 752 30.63 -0.23 -25.03
CA PHE A 752 29.83 -0.52 -26.21
C PHE A 752 29.31 0.77 -26.88
N GLN A 753 28.94 1.80 -26.10
CA GLN A 753 28.51 3.09 -26.64
C GLN A 753 29.58 3.75 -27.52
N VAL A 754 30.85 3.68 -27.10
CA VAL A 754 31.99 4.22 -27.87
C VAL A 754 32.22 3.40 -29.14
N ALA A 755 32.23 2.07 -29.04
CA ALA A 755 32.42 1.18 -30.19
C ALA A 755 31.31 1.35 -31.23
N VAL A 756 30.04 1.37 -30.79
CA VAL A 756 28.88 1.60 -31.67
C VAL A 756 28.91 3.02 -32.24
N GLY A 757 29.31 4.03 -31.47
CA GLY A 757 29.46 5.41 -31.96
C GLY A 757 30.51 5.54 -33.08
N ALA A 758 31.63 4.82 -32.99
CA ALA A 758 32.61 4.74 -34.07
C ALA A 758 32.04 4.00 -35.29
N ALA A 759 31.42 2.83 -35.06
CA ALA A 759 30.82 2.01 -36.11
C ALA A 759 29.70 2.73 -36.89
N VAL A 760 28.89 3.55 -36.22
CA VAL A 760 27.85 4.38 -36.86
C VAL A 760 28.46 5.29 -37.92
N VAL A 761 29.66 5.83 -37.69
CA VAL A 761 30.33 6.72 -38.65
C VAL A 761 31.05 5.93 -39.74
N THR A 762 31.83 4.92 -39.37
CA THR A 762 32.66 4.15 -40.33
C THR A 762 31.84 3.28 -41.28
N LEU A 763 30.65 2.84 -40.85
CA LEU A 763 29.73 2.02 -41.66
C LEU A 763 28.64 2.85 -42.34
N HIS A 764 28.81 4.17 -42.45
CA HIS A 764 27.89 5.07 -43.17
C HIS A 764 26.45 5.09 -42.60
N LEU A 765 26.33 5.30 -41.29
CA LEU A 765 25.08 5.62 -40.57
C LEU A 765 23.93 4.58 -40.64
N PRO A 766 24.18 3.27 -40.53
CA PRO A 766 23.12 2.27 -40.64
C PRO A 766 22.08 2.44 -39.53
N ALA A 767 20.79 2.36 -39.89
CA ALA A 767 19.67 2.60 -38.97
C ALA A 767 19.71 1.73 -37.69
N PRO A 768 19.99 0.42 -37.75
CA PRO A 768 20.09 -0.40 -36.53
C PRO A 768 21.17 0.07 -35.55
N LEU A 769 22.35 0.49 -36.03
CA LEU A 769 23.43 0.97 -35.16
C LEU A 769 23.11 2.32 -34.53
N ARG A 770 22.41 3.21 -35.25
CA ARG A 770 21.93 4.48 -34.69
C ARG A 770 20.90 4.27 -33.58
N ALA A 771 19.97 3.32 -33.75
CA ALA A 771 19.02 2.95 -32.69
C ALA A 771 19.74 2.32 -31.48
N LEU A 772 20.71 1.43 -31.73
CA LEU A 772 21.54 0.82 -30.69
C LEU A 772 22.36 1.87 -29.92
N HIS A 773 22.87 2.89 -30.61
CA HIS A 773 23.61 4.00 -30.00
C HIS A 773 22.74 4.80 -29.02
N LEU A 774 21.45 5.02 -29.31
CA LEU A 774 20.54 5.68 -28.37
C LEU A 774 20.19 4.75 -27.19
N ALA A 775 19.95 3.46 -27.45
CA ALA A 775 19.64 2.48 -26.42
C ALA A 775 20.77 2.39 -25.38
N LEU A 776 22.01 2.25 -25.84
CA LEU A 776 23.20 2.22 -24.99
C LEU A 776 23.42 3.56 -24.26
N ALA A 777 23.19 4.71 -24.91
CA ALA A 777 23.23 6.01 -24.22
C ALA A 777 22.22 6.09 -23.06
N ALA A 778 20.98 5.64 -23.29
CA ALA A 778 19.94 5.59 -22.27
C ALA A 778 20.30 4.62 -21.12
N ALA A 779 20.98 3.51 -21.42
CA ALA A 779 21.48 2.58 -20.41
C ALA A 779 22.59 3.20 -19.54
N VAL A 780 23.54 3.94 -20.14
CA VAL A 780 24.58 4.67 -19.38
C VAL A 780 23.94 5.75 -18.50
N TRP A 781 22.94 6.48 -19.00
CA TRP A 781 22.18 7.47 -18.21
C TRP A 781 21.42 6.80 -17.05
N ALA A 782 20.69 5.71 -17.29
CA ALA A 782 20.00 4.99 -16.22
C ALA A 782 20.98 4.48 -15.16
N GLY A 783 22.13 3.91 -15.57
CA GLY A 783 23.18 3.45 -14.67
C GLY A 783 23.78 4.56 -13.81
N THR A 784 24.04 5.74 -14.40
CA THR A 784 24.56 6.90 -13.65
C THR A 784 23.52 7.52 -12.71
N VAL A 785 22.23 7.54 -13.07
CA VAL A 785 21.14 7.95 -12.17
C VAL A 785 21.02 6.99 -10.98
N VAL A 786 21.00 5.68 -11.24
CA VAL A 786 20.95 4.65 -10.20
C VAL A 786 22.12 4.84 -9.23
N LEU A 787 23.34 5.01 -9.75
CA LEU A 787 24.53 5.25 -8.93
C LEU A 787 24.44 6.56 -8.13
N ALA A 788 23.95 7.65 -8.74
CA ALA A 788 23.78 8.92 -8.04
C ALA A 788 22.78 8.83 -6.88
N VAL A 789 21.66 8.10 -7.06
CA VAL A 789 20.65 7.89 -6.01
C VAL A 789 21.18 6.99 -4.90
N ILE A 790 21.89 5.90 -5.25
CA ILE A 790 22.56 5.02 -4.27
C ILE A 790 23.52 5.84 -3.40
N VAL A 791 24.40 6.62 -4.04
CA VAL A 791 25.42 7.40 -3.34
C VAL A 791 24.81 8.52 -2.49
N GLN A 792 23.77 9.19 -2.98
CA GLN A 792 23.04 10.21 -2.22
C GLN A 792 22.42 9.64 -0.94
N ARG A 793 21.92 8.40 -0.98
CA ARG A 793 21.36 7.70 0.19
C ARG A 793 22.39 7.26 1.22
N LEU A 794 23.66 7.17 0.82
CA LEU A 794 24.79 6.76 1.66
C LEU A 794 25.61 7.95 2.20
N SER A 795 25.30 9.17 1.75
CA SER A 795 26.00 10.39 2.13
C SER A 795 25.46 10.96 3.45
N PRO A 796 26.29 11.58 4.31
CA PRO A 796 25.84 12.24 5.53
C PRO A 796 24.97 13.47 5.22
N HIS A 797 23.84 13.61 5.90
CA HIS A 797 22.98 14.79 5.82
C HIS A 797 23.50 15.89 6.76
N PRO A 798 23.53 17.17 6.34
CA PRO A 798 23.74 18.28 7.25
C PRO A 798 22.59 18.35 8.26
N ALA A 799 22.91 18.44 9.54
CA ALA A 799 21.94 18.59 10.62
C ALA A 799 21.03 19.81 10.37
N LEU A 800 19.72 19.59 10.35
CA LEU A 800 18.75 20.68 10.24
C LEU A 800 18.43 21.26 11.63
N PRO A 801 18.21 22.58 11.77
CA PRO A 801 17.87 23.21 13.05
C PRO A 801 16.49 22.75 13.55
N GLN A 802 16.38 22.47 14.85
CA GLN A 802 15.11 22.15 15.52
C GLN A 802 14.10 23.29 15.32
N ARG A 803 12.92 22.99 14.74
CA ARG A 803 11.75 23.89 14.76
C ARG A 803 10.83 23.47 15.91
N GLY A 804 10.49 24.46 16.75
CA GLY A 804 9.82 24.30 18.03
C GLY A 804 8.33 23.94 17.99
N ARG A 805 7.89 23.45 19.16
CA ARG A 805 6.53 23.29 19.71
C ARG A 805 5.35 23.49 18.75
N GLU A 806 4.67 22.40 18.40
CA GLU A 806 3.26 22.43 18.02
C GLU A 806 2.39 22.52 19.29
N THR A 807 1.56 23.55 19.33
CA THR A 807 0.62 23.92 20.40
C THR A 807 -0.66 23.08 20.38
N ASP A 808 -1.24 22.88 21.57
CA ASP A 808 -2.53 22.22 21.84
C ASP A 808 -3.67 22.62 20.89
N VAL A 809 -4.39 21.61 20.36
CA VAL A 809 -5.53 21.80 19.45
C VAL A 809 -6.84 21.68 20.22
N VAL A 810 -7.48 22.82 20.47
CA VAL A 810 -8.85 22.93 20.97
C VAL A 810 -9.84 22.32 19.95
N ARG A 811 -10.72 21.41 20.39
CA ARG A 811 -11.77 20.80 19.54
C ARG A 811 -12.74 21.87 19.02
N ARG A 812 -12.90 22.01 17.69
CA ARG A 812 -13.81 22.98 17.05
C ARG A 812 -15.12 22.31 16.60
N PRO A 813 -16.28 22.99 16.72
CA PRO A 813 -17.59 22.50 16.26
C PRO A 813 -17.61 22.20 14.74
N ALA A 814 -18.37 21.19 14.33
CA ALA A 814 -18.48 20.79 12.91
C ALA A 814 -18.98 21.92 11.99
N ARG A 815 -19.88 22.78 12.49
CA ARG A 815 -20.36 23.97 11.77
C ARG A 815 -19.20 24.88 11.34
N ASP A 816 -18.23 25.11 12.22
CA ASP A 816 -17.11 26.02 11.95
C ASP A 816 -16.14 25.43 10.94
N VAL A 817 -15.97 24.10 10.96
CA VAL A 817 -15.18 23.38 9.95
C VAL A 817 -15.85 23.50 8.58
N VAL A 818 -17.16 23.27 8.48
CA VAL A 818 -17.91 23.42 7.23
C VAL A 818 -17.83 24.86 6.71
N LEU A 819 -18.02 25.85 7.58
CA LEU A 819 -17.88 27.27 7.21
C LEU A 819 -16.48 27.62 6.73
N ASP A 820 -15.43 27.06 7.33
CA ASP A 820 -14.05 27.25 6.88
C ASP A 820 -13.84 26.66 5.47
N TYR A 821 -14.36 25.46 5.15
CA TYR A 821 -14.29 24.89 3.79
C TYR A 821 -15.13 25.66 2.77
N VAL A 822 -16.35 26.06 3.13
CA VAL A 822 -17.22 26.90 2.27
C VAL A 822 -16.52 28.23 1.97
N SER A 823 -15.78 28.79 2.91
CA SER A 823 -15.03 30.03 2.67
C SER A 823 -13.92 29.87 1.62
N LEU A 824 -13.32 28.67 1.49
CA LEU A 824 -12.29 28.39 0.47
C LEU A 824 -12.86 28.41 -0.95
N ALA A 825 -14.13 28.04 -1.12
CA ALA A 825 -14.84 28.08 -2.40
C ALA A 825 -15.11 29.51 -2.91
N LYS A 826 -14.89 30.54 -2.08
CA LYS A 826 -15.18 31.95 -2.40
C LYS A 826 -16.61 32.16 -2.94
N PRO A 827 -17.67 31.77 -2.18
CA PRO A 827 -19.05 31.77 -2.68
C PRO A 827 -19.55 33.15 -3.13
N ARG A 828 -18.96 34.25 -2.65
CA ARG A 828 -19.36 35.63 -3.04
C ARG A 828 -19.07 35.98 -4.50
N ILE A 829 -18.13 35.30 -5.15
CA ILE A 829 -17.77 35.59 -6.57
C ILE A 829 -18.44 34.63 -7.56
N ILE A 830 -19.00 33.52 -7.09
CA ILE A 830 -19.63 32.49 -7.93
C ILE A 830 -20.89 33.02 -8.64
N PRO A 831 -21.83 33.72 -7.98
CA PRO A 831 -23.07 34.18 -8.62
C PRO A 831 -22.83 35.02 -9.88
N LEU A 832 -21.82 35.90 -9.88
CA LEU A 832 -21.50 36.72 -11.04
C LEU A 832 -21.08 35.86 -12.25
N LEU A 833 -20.25 34.84 -12.03
CA LEU A 833 -19.85 33.90 -13.08
C LEU A 833 -21.05 33.11 -13.59
N LEU A 834 -21.95 32.68 -12.70
CA LEU A 834 -23.16 31.95 -13.06
C LEU A 834 -24.15 32.78 -13.86
N ILE A 835 -24.32 34.07 -13.52
CA ILE A 835 -25.19 34.99 -14.27
C ILE A 835 -24.67 35.15 -15.70
N THR A 836 -23.35 35.26 -15.90
CA THR A 836 -22.78 35.37 -17.26
C THR A 836 -22.89 34.07 -18.06
N ALA A 837 -22.78 32.91 -17.39
CA ALA A 837 -23.05 31.62 -18.02
C ALA A 837 -24.53 31.51 -18.43
N LEU A 838 -25.46 31.87 -17.55
CA LEU A 838 -26.89 31.89 -17.85
C LEU A 838 -27.22 32.84 -19.01
N GLY A 839 -26.63 34.03 -19.02
CA GLY A 839 -26.76 34.98 -20.12
C GLY A 839 -26.28 34.40 -21.45
N GLY A 840 -25.17 33.67 -21.46
CA GLY A 840 -24.70 32.91 -22.63
C GLY A 840 -25.69 31.84 -23.09
N MET A 841 -26.29 31.10 -22.16
CA MET A 841 -27.32 30.10 -22.47
C MET A 841 -28.60 30.73 -23.06
N MET A 842 -29.09 31.82 -22.46
CA MET A 842 -30.30 32.51 -22.92
C MET A 842 -30.11 33.18 -24.28
N MET A 843 -28.92 33.74 -24.52
CA MET A 843 -28.53 34.29 -25.82
C MET A 843 -28.46 33.21 -26.92
N ALA A 844 -27.93 32.03 -26.59
CA ALA A 844 -27.88 30.89 -27.50
C ALA A 844 -29.28 30.34 -27.85
N GLN A 845 -30.13 30.15 -26.83
CA GLN A 845 -31.48 29.62 -27.00
C GLN A 845 -32.46 30.64 -27.62
N ARG A 846 -32.17 31.94 -27.48
CA ARG A 846 -33.11 33.04 -27.75
C ARG A 846 -34.35 32.97 -26.86
N GLY A 847 -34.15 32.68 -25.59
CA GLY A 847 -35.21 32.46 -24.60
C GLY A 847 -34.72 31.64 -23.42
N TRP A 848 -35.63 31.12 -22.60
CA TRP A 848 -35.28 30.25 -21.49
C TRP A 848 -34.94 28.84 -22.00
N PRO A 849 -33.72 28.31 -21.78
CA PRO A 849 -33.37 26.93 -22.11
C PRO A 849 -34.08 25.93 -21.21
N GLN A 850 -34.02 24.63 -21.55
CA GLN A 850 -34.60 23.59 -20.69
C GLN A 850 -34.06 23.71 -19.26
N THR A 851 -34.96 23.82 -18.27
CA THR A 851 -34.60 24.10 -16.88
C THR A 851 -33.59 23.10 -16.31
N GLY A 852 -33.69 21.82 -16.68
CA GLY A 852 -32.70 20.80 -16.28
C GLY A 852 -31.28 21.11 -16.79
N LEU A 853 -31.15 21.51 -18.05
CA LEU A 853 -29.88 21.91 -18.65
C LEU A 853 -29.29 23.15 -17.97
N VAL A 854 -30.14 24.14 -17.64
CA VAL A 854 -29.74 25.34 -16.89
C VAL A 854 -29.20 24.95 -15.52
N VAL A 855 -29.95 24.16 -14.75
CA VAL A 855 -29.54 23.74 -13.39
C VAL A 855 -28.20 22.99 -13.42
N LEU A 856 -28.05 22.03 -14.33
CA LEU A 856 -26.84 21.21 -14.42
C LEU A 856 -25.62 22.01 -14.90
N THR A 857 -25.81 22.92 -15.86
CA THR A 857 -24.74 23.81 -16.34
C THR A 857 -24.28 24.77 -15.25
N LEU A 858 -25.23 25.37 -14.51
CA LEU A 858 -24.90 26.27 -13.41
C LEU A 858 -24.28 25.53 -12.21
N LEU A 859 -24.73 24.32 -11.90
CA LEU A 859 -24.11 23.48 -10.88
C LEU A 859 -22.66 23.13 -11.25
N GLY A 860 -22.42 22.66 -12.47
CA GLY A 860 -21.09 22.37 -12.98
C GLY A 860 -20.17 23.60 -12.97
N GLY A 861 -20.69 24.75 -13.41
CA GLY A 861 -19.97 26.03 -13.35
C GLY A 861 -19.65 26.47 -11.91
N ALA A 862 -20.57 26.27 -10.97
CA ALA A 862 -20.37 26.61 -9.56
C ALA A 862 -19.28 25.74 -8.93
N LEU A 863 -19.31 24.43 -9.20
CA LEU A 863 -18.30 23.47 -8.74
C LEU A 863 -16.91 23.80 -9.33
N ALA A 864 -16.84 24.14 -10.61
CA ALA A 864 -15.58 24.53 -11.26
C ALA A 864 -15.00 25.82 -10.63
N ALA A 865 -15.83 26.84 -10.43
CA ALA A 865 -15.42 28.08 -9.79
C ALA A 865 -15.01 27.87 -8.32
N ALA A 866 -15.74 27.03 -7.58
CA ALA A 866 -15.43 26.68 -6.20
C ALA A 866 -14.10 25.90 -6.08
N GLY A 867 -13.86 24.94 -6.99
CA GLY A 867 -12.62 24.19 -7.10
C GLY A 867 -11.43 25.12 -7.40
N ALA A 868 -11.57 25.99 -8.40
CA ALA A 868 -10.59 27.02 -8.73
C ALA A 868 -10.29 27.94 -7.54
N GLY A 869 -11.33 28.37 -6.81
CA GLY A 869 -11.23 29.21 -5.62
C GLY A 869 -10.46 28.54 -4.48
N ALA A 870 -10.74 27.27 -4.20
CA ALA A 870 -10.09 26.51 -3.14
C ALA A 870 -8.61 26.23 -3.45
N ILE A 871 -8.31 25.85 -4.70
CA ILE A 871 -6.92 25.64 -5.16
C ILE A 871 -6.15 26.97 -5.14
N ASN A 872 -6.76 28.07 -5.58
CA ASN A 872 -6.15 29.39 -5.47
C ASN A 872 -5.81 29.74 -4.01
N CYS A 873 -6.72 29.50 -3.06
CA CYS A 873 -6.42 29.76 -1.64
C CYS A 873 -5.27 28.88 -1.11
N TRP A 874 -5.11 27.66 -1.65
CA TRP A 874 -3.98 26.79 -1.33
C TRP A 874 -2.65 27.29 -1.90
N ILE A 875 -2.65 27.76 -3.15
CA ILE A 875 -1.48 28.32 -3.83
C ILE A 875 -1.06 29.63 -3.16
N ASP A 876 -2.01 30.54 -2.99
CA ASP A 876 -1.76 31.91 -2.51
C ASP A 876 -1.66 32.01 -0.99
N ARG A 877 -1.56 30.90 -0.25
CA ARG A 877 -1.54 30.94 1.23
C ARG A 877 -0.42 31.80 1.81
N ASP A 878 0.70 31.90 1.10
CA ASP A 878 1.86 32.73 1.41
C ASP A 878 1.55 34.22 1.18
N LEU A 879 0.96 34.56 0.03
CA LEU A 879 0.50 35.91 -0.29
C LEU A 879 -0.63 36.36 0.65
N ASP A 880 -1.56 35.45 0.95
CA ASP A 880 -2.69 35.72 1.82
C ASP A 880 -2.23 35.97 3.26
N ARG A 881 -1.14 35.36 3.71
CA ARG A 881 -0.53 35.64 5.03
C ARG A 881 0.00 37.08 5.13
N ALA A 882 0.48 37.65 4.02
CA ALA A 882 1.04 39.00 3.97
C ALA A 882 -0.01 40.12 3.84
N MET A 883 -1.21 39.81 3.32
CA MET A 883 -2.30 40.78 3.15
C MET A 883 -3.16 40.90 4.42
N LEU A 884 -3.45 42.13 4.86
CA LEU A 884 -4.23 42.37 6.09
C LEU A 884 -5.64 41.79 6.00
N ARG A 885 -6.25 41.83 4.81
CA ARG A 885 -7.62 41.34 4.61
C ARG A 885 -7.74 39.81 4.59
N THR A 886 -6.69 39.09 4.15
CA THR A 886 -6.78 37.64 3.91
C THR A 886 -5.95 36.80 4.88
N ARG A 887 -5.11 37.42 5.74
CA ARG A 887 -4.30 36.70 6.75
C ARG A 887 -5.09 35.84 7.73
N ARG A 888 -6.39 36.14 7.92
CA ARG A 888 -7.32 35.37 8.78
C ARG A 888 -8.13 34.31 8.03
N ARG A 889 -7.84 34.06 6.74
CA ARG A 889 -8.46 32.96 5.99
C ARG A 889 -8.02 31.60 6.58
N PRO A 890 -8.82 30.54 6.41
CA PRO A 890 -8.57 29.28 7.11
C PRO A 890 -7.19 28.66 6.87
N LEU A 891 -6.61 28.86 5.68
CA LEU A 891 -5.29 28.31 5.32
C LEU A 891 -4.11 29.11 5.89
N PRO A 892 -4.01 30.44 5.69
CA PRO A 892 -2.97 31.26 6.33
C PRO A 892 -3.00 31.21 7.87
N ASP A 893 -4.22 31.14 8.44
CA ASP A 893 -4.50 31.14 9.88
C ASP A 893 -4.33 29.76 10.54
N GLY A 894 -4.04 28.71 9.74
CA GLY A 894 -3.79 27.35 10.25
C GLY A 894 -5.04 26.56 10.63
N ARG A 895 -6.24 27.11 10.44
CA ARG A 895 -7.53 26.46 10.75
C ARG A 895 -7.88 25.28 9.82
N ILE A 896 -7.38 25.29 8.59
CA ILE A 896 -7.44 24.15 7.65
C ILE A 896 -6.03 23.79 7.20
N ALA A 897 -5.65 22.51 7.29
CA ALA A 897 -4.38 22.04 6.78
C ALA A 897 -4.32 22.16 5.23
N PRO A 898 -3.16 22.50 4.63
CA PRO A 898 -3.06 22.69 3.18
C PRO A 898 -3.48 21.48 2.34
N ARG A 899 -3.19 20.26 2.79
CA ARG A 899 -3.49 19.04 2.02
C ARG A 899 -5.00 18.81 1.82
N PRO A 900 -5.84 18.80 2.88
CA PRO A 900 -7.28 18.72 2.72
C PRO A 900 -7.90 19.83 1.86
N ALA A 901 -7.42 21.07 1.95
CA ALA A 901 -7.92 22.15 1.10
C ALA A 901 -7.64 21.93 -0.40
N LEU A 902 -6.45 21.41 -0.73
CA LEU A 902 -6.11 21.06 -2.11
C LEU A 902 -6.96 19.89 -2.63
N LEU A 903 -7.13 18.84 -1.82
CA LEU A 903 -7.98 17.70 -2.19
C LEU A 903 -9.44 18.10 -2.37
N TYR A 904 -9.95 18.99 -1.52
CA TYR A 904 -11.29 19.57 -1.67
C TYR A 904 -11.43 20.32 -2.99
N GLY A 905 -10.47 21.18 -3.34
CA GLY A 905 -10.48 21.92 -4.59
C GLY A 905 -10.38 21.03 -5.85
N ILE A 906 -9.50 20.02 -5.83
CA ILE A 906 -9.39 19.02 -6.91
C ILE A 906 -10.68 18.21 -7.03
N GLY A 907 -11.24 17.77 -5.90
CA GLY A 907 -12.49 17.02 -5.86
C GLY A 907 -13.66 17.78 -6.49
N LEU A 908 -13.80 19.08 -6.17
CA LEU A 908 -14.80 19.95 -6.79
C LEU A 908 -14.57 20.13 -8.29
N GLY A 909 -13.31 20.28 -8.74
CA GLY A 909 -12.98 20.38 -10.16
C GLY A 909 -13.28 19.10 -10.95
N VAL A 910 -12.99 17.93 -10.38
CA VAL A 910 -13.33 16.63 -10.98
C VAL A 910 -14.86 16.46 -11.02
N ALA A 911 -15.56 16.78 -9.93
CA ALA A 911 -17.01 16.72 -9.89
C ALA A 911 -17.64 17.65 -10.95
N ALA A 912 -17.13 18.87 -11.12
CA ALA A 912 -17.57 19.81 -12.14
C ALA A 912 -17.41 19.23 -13.55
N PHE A 913 -16.25 18.65 -13.85
CA PHE A 913 -15.99 18.03 -15.16
C PHE A 913 -16.94 16.86 -15.42
N LEU A 914 -17.15 15.97 -14.44
CA LEU A 914 -18.06 14.83 -14.58
C LEU A 914 -19.50 15.30 -14.79
N VAL A 915 -19.98 16.24 -13.98
CA VAL A 915 -21.34 16.80 -14.10
C VAL A 915 -21.57 17.39 -15.49
N LEU A 916 -20.63 18.19 -16.00
CA LEU A 916 -20.78 18.80 -17.32
C LEU A 916 -20.58 17.79 -18.46
N ALA A 917 -19.63 16.86 -18.37
CA ALA A 917 -19.30 15.96 -19.47
C ALA A 917 -20.43 14.96 -19.75
N PHE A 918 -21.05 14.43 -18.69
CA PHE A 918 -22.07 13.40 -18.82
C PHE A 918 -23.50 13.96 -18.95
N TRP A 919 -23.81 15.10 -18.32
CA TRP A 919 -25.18 15.62 -18.27
C TRP A 919 -25.39 16.96 -19.00
N VAL A 920 -24.33 17.54 -19.56
CA VAL A 920 -24.42 18.75 -20.42
C VAL A 920 -23.82 18.46 -21.79
N ASN A 921 -22.49 18.51 -21.92
CA ASN A 921 -21.73 17.97 -23.06
C ASN A 921 -20.21 18.11 -22.81
N PRO A 922 -19.37 17.35 -23.56
CA PRO A 922 -17.91 17.41 -23.43
C PRO A 922 -17.29 18.78 -23.73
N LEU A 923 -17.88 19.58 -24.62
CA LEU A 923 -17.36 20.91 -24.97
C LEU A 923 -17.50 21.87 -23.78
N ALA A 924 -18.69 21.93 -23.17
CA ALA A 924 -18.94 22.72 -21.96
C ALA A 924 -18.04 22.27 -20.79
N ALA A 925 -17.85 20.96 -20.62
CA ALA A 925 -16.95 20.40 -19.60
C ALA A 925 -15.49 20.79 -19.84
N THR A 926 -15.02 20.70 -21.10
CA THR A 926 -13.66 21.05 -21.50
C THR A 926 -13.40 22.54 -21.32
N LEU A 927 -14.35 23.40 -21.68
CA LEU A 927 -14.24 24.84 -21.45
C LEU A 927 -14.19 25.17 -19.96
N ALA A 928 -15.06 24.57 -19.15
CA ALA A 928 -15.09 24.81 -17.70
C ALA A 928 -13.78 24.37 -17.01
N ILE A 929 -13.25 23.18 -17.33
CA ILE A 929 -11.98 22.72 -16.76
C ILE A 929 -10.79 23.52 -17.31
N SER A 930 -10.83 23.94 -18.56
CA SER A 930 -9.80 24.82 -19.15
C SER A 930 -9.77 26.17 -18.45
N GLY A 931 -10.93 26.76 -18.16
CA GLY A 931 -11.05 27.98 -17.36
C GLY A 931 -10.49 27.82 -15.94
N LEU A 932 -10.81 26.70 -15.27
CA LEU A 932 -10.26 26.36 -13.95
C LEU A 932 -8.72 26.22 -14.00
N LEU A 933 -8.20 25.45 -14.96
CA LEU A 933 -6.76 25.21 -15.10
C LEU A 933 -6.01 26.49 -15.48
N PHE A 934 -6.59 27.33 -16.35
CA PHE A 934 -6.02 28.63 -16.68
C PHE A 934 -5.96 29.52 -15.44
N TYR A 935 -7.02 29.56 -14.63
CA TYR A 935 -7.04 30.33 -13.39
C TYR A 935 -5.98 29.85 -12.38
N VAL A 936 -5.79 28.54 -12.26
CA VAL A 936 -4.87 27.93 -11.29
C VAL A 936 -3.42 28.01 -11.78
N LEU A 937 -3.13 27.52 -12.99
CA LEU A 937 -1.78 27.35 -13.51
C LEU A 937 -1.23 28.63 -14.11
N ILE A 938 -2.02 29.29 -14.96
CA ILE A 938 -1.56 30.47 -15.71
C ILE A 938 -1.68 31.72 -14.83
N TYR A 939 -2.86 31.96 -14.25
CA TYR A 939 -3.06 33.14 -13.42
C TYR A 939 -2.39 33.02 -12.03
N SER A 940 -2.76 32.01 -11.22
CA SER A 940 -2.36 31.97 -9.79
C SER A 940 -0.88 31.62 -9.57
N LEU A 941 -0.35 30.61 -10.28
CA LEU A 941 1.06 30.19 -10.12
C LEU A 941 2.03 31.11 -10.86
N TRP A 942 1.66 31.62 -12.03
CA TRP A 942 2.57 32.37 -12.89
C TRP A 942 2.27 33.87 -12.91
N LEU A 943 1.27 34.29 -13.69
CA LEU A 943 1.08 35.70 -14.03
C LEU A 943 0.94 36.61 -12.81
N LYS A 944 0.15 36.19 -11.82
CA LYS A 944 -0.11 36.96 -10.59
C LYS A 944 1.17 37.31 -9.84
N ARG A 945 2.21 36.47 -9.92
CA ARG A 945 3.46 36.65 -9.18
C ARG A 945 4.54 37.36 -10.01
N SER A 946 4.41 37.43 -11.33
CA SER A 946 5.52 37.80 -12.23
C SER A 946 5.30 39.06 -13.07
N THR A 947 4.06 39.48 -13.34
CA THR A 947 3.80 40.55 -14.32
C THR A 947 2.71 41.55 -13.91
N VAL A 948 2.84 42.79 -14.38
CA VAL A 948 1.82 43.85 -14.29
C VAL A 948 0.58 43.58 -15.14
N GLN A 949 0.69 42.71 -16.15
CA GLN A 949 -0.41 42.28 -17.03
C GLN A 949 -1.24 41.13 -16.45
N ASN A 950 -1.04 40.81 -15.17
CA ASN A 950 -1.67 39.68 -14.50
C ASN A 950 -3.20 39.64 -14.59
N ILE A 951 -3.88 40.77 -14.42
CA ILE A 951 -5.33 40.88 -14.52
C ILE A 951 -5.80 40.89 -15.98
N VAL A 952 -5.04 41.49 -16.90
CA VAL A 952 -5.42 41.58 -18.30
C VAL A 952 -5.43 40.19 -18.92
N ILE A 953 -4.31 39.47 -18.85
CA ILE A 953 -4.21 38.11 -19.40
C ILE A 953 -4.98 37.12 -18.51
N GLY A 954 -4.88 37.27 -17.18
CA GLY A 954 -5.57 36.40 -16.22
C GLY A 954 -7.10 36.50 -16.26
N GLY A 955 -7.63 37.63 -16.75
CA GLY A 955 -9.06 37.84 -16.94
C GLY A 955 -9.71 36.86 -17.91
N ALA A 956 -8.93 36.21 -18.78
CA ALA A 956 -9.42 35.19 -19.70
C ALA A 956 -10.17 34.06 -18.96
N ALA A 957 -9.66 33.59 -17.81
CA ALA A 957 -10.35 32.55 -17.05
C ALA A 957 -11.75 32.98 -16.56
N GLY A 958 -11.91 34.26 -16.19
CA GLY A 958 -13.19 34.82 -15.77
C GLY A 958 -14.17 35.07 -16.92
N ALA A 959 -13.69 35.09 -18.16
CA ALA A 959 -14.48 35.33 -19.37
C ALA A 959 -14.99 34.05 -20.05
N VAL A 960 -14.51 32.86 -19.64
CA VAL A 960 -14.95 31.55 -20.14
C VAL A 960 -16.42 31.18 -19.80
N PRO A 961 -17.01 31.53 -18.64
CA PRO A 961 -18.37 31.12 -18.27
C PRO A 961 -19.49 31.35 -19.31
N PRO A 962 -19.62 32.52 -19.99
CA PRO A 962 -20.62 32.67 -21.07
C PRO A 962 -20.41 31.71 -22.24
N MET A 963 -19.16 31.34 -22.55
CA MET A 963 -18.87 30.34 -23.58
C MET A 963 -19.28 28.94 -23.14
N VAL A 964 -19.11 28.61 -21.85
CA VAL A 964 -19.62 27.35 -21.27
C VAL A 964 -21.14 27.30 -21.40
N GLY A 965 -21.83 28.40 -21.08
CA GLY A 965 -23.28 28.51 -21.26
C GLY A 965 -23.72 28.39 -22.73
N TRP A 966 -23.03 29.08 -23.64
CA TRP A 966 -23.30 28.98 -25.08
C TRP A 966 -23.10 27.56 -25.61
N ALA A 967 -21.98 26.92 -25.24
CA ALA A 967 -21.66 25.55 -25.64
C ALA A 967 -22.61 24.52 -25.03
N ALA A 968 -23.14 24.77 -23.83
CA ALA A 968 -24.14 23.91 -23.20
C ALA A 968 -25.42 23.79 -24.04
N VAL A 969 -25.82 24.85 -24.73
CA VAL A 969 -27.03 24.90 -25.56
C VAL A 969 -26.75 24.50 -27.02
N THR A 970 -25.65 24.97 -27.60
CA THR A 970 -25.40 24.85 -29.05
C THR A 970 -24.46 23.72 -29.45
N HIS A 971 -23.75 23.11 -28.49
CA HIS A 971 -22.70 22.13 -28.72
C HIS A 971 -21.53 22.62 -29.62
N ARG A 972 -21.45 23.92 -29.88
CA ARG A 972 -20.39 24.55 -30.70
C ARG A 972 -20.01 25.93 -30.16
N LEU A 973 -18.96 26.51 -30.71
CA LEU A 973 -18.57 27.90 -30.44
C LEU A 973 -18.59 28.66 -31.76
N ASP A 974 -19.33 29.76 -31.79
CA ASP A 974 -19.35 30.69 -32.92
C ASP A 974 -18.87 32.09 -32.48
N LEU A 975 -18.90 33.04 -33.41
CA LEU A 975 -18.44 34.41 -33.18
C LEU A 975 -19.22 35.10 -32.04
N THR A 976 -20.47 34.72 -31.79
CA THR A 976 -21.27 35.30 -30.69
C THR A 976 -20.73 34.85 -29.33
N ALA A 977 -20.35 33.58 -29.20
CA ALA A 977 -19.72 33.07 -27.98
C ALA A 977 -18.38 33.79 -27.70
N ILE A 978 -17.58 34.03 -28.75
CA ILE A 978 -16.31 34.76 -28.66
C ILE A 978 -16.55 36.23 -28.31
N TYR A 979 -17.61 36.85 -28.85
CA TYR A 979 -17.99 38.20 -28.50
C TYR A 979 -18.36 38.33 -27.01
N LEU A 980 -19.18 37.41 -26.48
CA LEU A 980 -19.54 37.41 -25.05
C LEU A 980 -18.30 37.24 -24.15
N PHE A 981 -17.35 36.41 -24.58
CA PHE A 981 -16.04 36.31 -23.93
C PHE A 981 -15.29 37.65 -23.97
N ALA A 982 -15.20 38.29 -25.13
CA ALA A 982 -14.48 39.55 -25.32
C ALA A 982 -15.03 40.69 -24.44
N VAL A 983 -16.36 40.77 -24.28
CA VAL A 983 -17.02 41.73 -23.38
C VAL A 983 -16.55 41.55 -21.93
N ILE A 984 -16.57 40.32 -21.40
CA ILE A 984 -16.11 40.07 -20.02
C ILE A 984 -14.60 40.24 -19.88
N PHE A 985 -13.85 39.83 -20.90
CA PHE A 985 -12.40 39.97 -20.92
C PHE A 985 -11.96 41.43 -20.85
N LEU A 986 -12.58 42.32 -21.63
CA LEU A 986 -12.27 43.76 -21.63
C LEU A 986 -12.88 44.51 -20.43
N TRP A 987 -13.93 43.97 -19.83
CA TRP A 987 -14.49 44.46 -18.57
C TRP A 987 -13.58 44.20 -17.36
N THR A 988 -12.78 43.13 -17.42
CA THR A 988 -11.95 42.68 -16.30
C THR A 988 -10.90 43.72 -15.86
N PRO A 989 -10.10 44.34 -16.75
CA PRO A 989 -9.11 45.35 -16.36
C PRO A 989 -9.69 46.58 -15.62
N PRO A 990 -10.70 47.31 -16.13
CA PRO A 990 -11.23 48.49 -15.43
C PRO A 990 -11.86 48.12 -14.08
N HIS A 991 -12.51 46.96 -13.97
CA HIS A 991 -13.07 46.44 -12.73
C HIS A 991 -12.00 46.16 -11.67
N PHE A 992 -11.01 45.31 -11.98
CA PHE A 992 -10.02 44.89 -10.99
C PHE A 992 -8.99 45.96 -10.68
N TRP A 993 -8.65 46.86 -11.61
CA TRP A 993 -7.77 47.99 -11.30
C TRP A 993 -8.44 49.05 -10.43
N ALA A 994 -9.75 49.26 -10.55
CA ALA A 994 -10.51 50.09 -9.61
C ALA A 994 -10.41 49.53 -8.17
N LEU A 995 -10.48 48.20 -8.02
CA LEU A 995 -10.23 47.53 -6.73
C LEU A 995 -8.76 47.63 -6.30
N ALA A 996 -7.82 47.47 -7.22
CA ALA A 996 -6.38 47.51 -6.93
C ALA A 996 -5.91 48.90 -6.45
N LEU A 997 -6.53 49.99 -6.93
CA LEU A 997 -6.30 51.33 -6.39
C LEU A 997 -6.65 51.43 -4.90
N ARG A 998 -7.70 50.73 -4.46
CA ARG A 998 -8.13 50.70 -3.04
C ARG A 998 -7.25 49.78 -2.18
N LEU A 999 -6.80 48.66 -2.76
CA LEU A 999 -6.06 47.61 -2.05
C LEU A 999 -4.56 47.62 -2.33
N ARG A 1000 -4.03 48.73 -2.86
CA ARG A 1000 -2.62 48.89 -3.25
C ARG A 1000 -1.66 48.48 -2.13
N GLY A 1001 -1.93 48.89 -0.89
CA GLY A 1001 -1.10 48.53 0.26
C GLY A 1001 -1.07 47.04 0.57
N ASP A 1002 -2.18 46.31 0.36
CA ASP A 1002 -2.20 44.85 0.52
C ASP A 1002 -1.37 44.16 -0.57
N TYR A 1003 -1.52 44.59 -1.83
CA TYR A 1003 -0.75 44.04 -2.94
C TYR A 1003 0.75 44.34 -2.83
N ALA A 1004 1.12 45.54 -2.36
CA ALA A 1004 2.51 45.90 -2.11
C ALA A 1004 3.13 45.05 -0.99
N ARG A 1005 2.41 44.84 0.12
CA ARG A 1005 2.87 43.96 1.22
C ARG A 1005 3.10 42.52 0.78
N ALA A 1006 2.22 42.01 -0.08
CA ALA A 1006 2.36 40.66 -0.63
C ALA A 1006 3.31 40.59 -1.84
N GLN A 1007 3.98 41.69 -2.20
CA GLN A 1007 4.88 41.79 -3.36
C GLN A 1007 4.23 41.33 -4.68
N VAL A 1008 2.92 41.52 -4.82
CA VAL A 1008 2.18 41.21 -6.05
C VAL A 1008 2.37 42.39 -7.00
N PRO A 1009 2.94 42.19 -8.21
CA PRO A 1009 3.20 43.26 -9.17
C PRO A 1009 1.91 43.76 -9.84
N MET A 1010 0.97 44.34 -9.07
CA MET A 1010 -0.23 44.98 -9.62
C MET A 1010 0.14 46.31 -10.28
N LEU A 1011 -0.56 46.68 -11.35
CA LEU A 1011 -0.32 47.93 -12.09
C LEU A 1011 -0.15 49.19 -11.20
N PRO A 1012 -1.02 49.50 -10.21
CA PRO A 1012 -0.82 50.66 -9.34
C PRO A 1012 0.34 50.52 -8.34
N VAL A 1013 0.85 49.31 -8.09
CA VAL A 1013 2.03 49.07 -7.24
C VAL A 1013 3.31 49.36 -8.04
N VAL A 1014 3.39 48.90 -9.29
CA VAL A 1014 4.60 48.98 -10.12
C VAL A 1014 4.71 50.30 -10.88
N HIS A 1015 3.65 50.74 -11.57
CA HIS A 1015 3.66 51.94 -12.41
C HIS A 1015 2.91 53.14 -11.80
N GLY A 1016 2.44 53.00 -10.55
CA GLY A 1016 1.76 54.04 -9.81
C GLY A 1016 0.28 54.24 -10.19
N GLU A 1017 -0.44 54.98 -9.34
CA GLU A 1017 -1.89 55.15 -9.47
C GLU A 1017 -2.29 55.93 -10.73
N ALA A 1018 -1.46 56.86 -11.20
CA ALA A 1018 -1.74 57.65 -12.38
C ALA A 1018 -1.73 56.81 -13.67
N ALA A 1019 -0.85 55.80 -13.75
CA ALA A 1019 -0.84 54.86 -14.87
C ALA A 1019 -2.08 53.96 -14.82
N ALA A 1020 -2.43 53.43 -13.64
CA ALA A 1020 -3.62 52.61 -13.46
C ALA A 1020 -4.92 53.36 -13.81
N ARG A 1021 -5.08 54.61 -13.39
CA ARG A 1021 -6.25 55.44 -13.71
C ARG A 1021 -6.38 55.74 -15.21
N ARG A 1022 -5.27 55.97 -15.91
CA ARG A 1022 -5.26 56.14 -17.38
C ARG A 1022 -5.69 54.86 -18.09
N GLN A 1023 -5.14 53.72 -17.67
CA GLN A 1023 -5.48 52.42 -18.27
C GLN A 1023 -6.94 52.02 -18.01
N ILE A 1024 -7.51 52.37 -16.84
CA ILE A 1024 -8.95 52.22 -16.59
C ILE A 1024 -9.78 52.94 -17.65
N VAL A 1025 -9.47 54.21 -17.96
CA VAL A 1025 -10.21 54.98 -18.99
C VAL A 1025 -10.07 54.34 -20.37
N VAL A 1026 -8.85 53.95 -20.77
CA VAL A 1026 -8.59 53.34 -22.08
C VAL A 1026 -9.40 52.05 -22.25
N TYR A 1027 -9.33 51.13 -21.29
CA TYR A 1027 -10.07 49.87 -21.38
C TYR A 1027 -11.59 50.07 -21.27
N THR A 1028 -12.07 51.07 -20.51
CA THR A 1028 -13.50 51.41 -20.51
C THR A 1028 -13.96 51.92 -21.88
N LEU A 1029 -13.17 52.74 -22.58
CA LEU A 1029 -13.51 53.21 -23.93
C LEU A 1029 -13.52 52.06 -24.94
N VAL A 1030 -12.52 51.16 -24.87
CA VAL A 1030 -12.46 49.97 -25.75
C VAL A 1030 -13.62 49.02 -25.47
N LEU A 1031 -13.96 48.78 -24.21
CA LEU A 1031 -15.13 47.99 -23.82
C LEU A 1031 -16.42 48.60 -24.38
N VAL A 1032 -16.65 49.89 -24.15
CA VAL A 1032 -17.87 50.55 -24.64
C VAL A 1032 -17.94 50.52 -26.17
N GLY A 1033 -16.83 50.78 -26.85
CA GLY A 1033 -16.71 50.66 -28.31
C GLY A 1033 -17.08 49.25 -28.81
N LEU A 1034 -16.56 48.20 -28.16
CA LEU A 1034 -16.94 46.82 -28.48
C LEU A 1034 -18.44 46.59 -28.25
N THR A 1035 -18.98 47.06 -27.13
CA THR A 1035 -20.40 46.86 -26.80
C THR A 1035 -21.36 47.59 -27.73
N LEU A 1036 -20.96 48.71 -28.32
CA LEU A 1036 -21.76 49.42 -29.33
C LEU A 1036 -21.57 48.82 -30.72
N GLY A 1037 -20.35 48.40 -31.06
CA GLY A 1037 -20.00 47.85 -32.37
C GLY A 1037 -20.76 46.57 -32.74
N VAL A 1038 -21.22 45.80 -31.74
CA VAL A 1038 -22.05 44.60 -32.00
C VAL A 1038 -23.38 44.93 -32.69
N VAL A 1039 -23.94 46.12 -32.50
CA VAL A 1039 -25.19 46.52 -33.18
C VAL A 1039 -24.98 46.60 -34.68
N ALA A 1040 -23.79 47.05 -35.12
CA ALA A 1040 -23.42 47.09 -36.54
C ALA A 1040 -23.28 45.69 -37.16
N THR A 1041 -23.16 44.63 -36.36
CA THR A 1041 -23.14 43.24 -36.83
C THR A 1041 -24.54 42.66 -37.07
N GLY A 1042 -25.60 43.39 -36.71
CA GLY A 1042 -26.99 42.94 -36.83
C GLY A 1042 -27.42 41.87 -35.81
N ILE A 1043 -26.54 41.51 -34.86
CA ILE A 1043 -26.82 40.47 -33.84
C ILE A 1043 -27.79 40.97 -32.75
N LEU A 1044 -27.74 42.27 -32.42
CA LEU A 1044 -28.51 42.95 -31.37
C LEU A 1044 -29.11 44.25 -31.91
N GLY A 1045 -30.34 44.57 -31.49
CA GLY A 1045 -31.18 45.64 -32.00
C GLY A 1045 -31.17 46.93 -31.16
N ILE A 1046 -32.22 47.74 -31.35
CA ILE A 1046 -32.30 49.10 -30.82
C ILE A 1046 -32.48 49.16 -29.30
N VAL A 1047 -33.11 48.12 -28.71
CA VAL A 1047 -33.30 48.04 -27.25
C VAL A 1047 -31.94 47.83 -26.58
N TYR A 1048 -31.10 46.99 -27.17
CA TYR A 1048 -29.72 46.84 -26.74
C TYR A 1048 -28.87 48.09 -26.99
N LEU A 1049 -29.00 48.74 -28.14
CA LEU A 1049 -28.28 49.98 -28.43
C LEU A 1049 -28.56 51.06 -27.37
N ALA A 1050 -29.84 51.31 -27.05
CA ALA A 1050 -30.23 52.28 -26.04
C ALA A 1050 -29.65 51.96 -24.65
N GLY A 1051 -29.76 50.69 -24.23
CA GLY A 1051 -29.19 50.25 -22.95
C GLY A 1051 -27.66 50.33 -22.92
N ALA A 1052 -26.98 49.92 -23.98
CA ALA A 1052 -25.51 49.96 -24.08
C ALA A 1052 -24.96 51.39 -24.08
N VAL A 1053 -25.64 52.34 -24.74
CA VAL A 1053 -25.27 53.78 -24.71
C VAL A 1053 -25.41 54.36 -23.30
N LEU A 1054 -26.55 54.14 -22.64
CA LEU A 1054 -26.80 54.66 -21.29
C LEU A 1054 -25.81 54.07 -20.27
N LEU A 1055 -25.71 52.74 -20.25
CA LEU A 1055 -24.84 52.03 -19.32
C LEU A 1055 -23.36 52.34 -19.58
N GLY A 1056 -22.95 52.39 -20.84
CA GLY A 1056 -21.59 52.70 -21.27
C GLY A 1056 -21.19 54.15 -20.98
N GLY A 1057 -22.10 55.11 -21.24
CA GLY A 1057 -21.89 56.52 -20.95
C GLY A 1057 -21.65 56.78 -19.46
N MET A 1058 -22.44 56.16 -18.58
CA MET A 1058 -22.22 56.24 -17.13
C MET A 1058 -20.90 55.56 -16.70
N PHE A 1059 -20.51 54.45 -17.34
CA PHE A 1059 -19.22 53.80 -17.06
C PHE A 1059 -18.04 54.72 -17.43
N ILE A 1060 -18.08 55.36 -18.59
CA ILE A 1060 -17.09 56.34 -19.04
C ILE A 1060 -17.06 57.53 -18.08
N GLY A 1061 -18.23 58.05 -17.68
CA GLY A 1061 -18.33 59.15 -16.71
C GLY A 1061 -17.63 58.84 -15.37
N LEU A 1062 -17.84 57.65 -14.82
CA LEU A 1062 -17.19 57.20 -13.59
C LEU A 1062 -15.68 56.93 -13.78
N ALA A 1063 -15.27 56.42 -14.94
CA ALA A 1063 -13.85 56.22 -15.27
C ALA A 1063 -13.11 57.57 -15.36
N LEU A 1064 -13.71 58.56 -16.03
CA LEU A 1064 -13.19 59.93 -16.12
C LEU A 1064 -13.18 60.63 -14.76
N ALA A 1065 -14.22 60.46 -13.94
CA ALA A 1065 -14.25 60.98 -12.57
C ALA A 1065 -13.14 60.36 -11.70
N THR A 1066 -12.89 59.06 -11.87
CA THR A 1066 -11.77 58.34 -11.23
C THR A 1066 -10.43 58.84 -11.75
N TRP A 1067 -10.30 59.23 -13.00
CA TRP A 1067 -9.07 59.80 -13.53
C TRP A 1067 -8.81 61.24 -13.03
N ARG A 1068 -9.85 62.09 -13.03
CA ARG A 1068 -9.75 63.51 -12.64
C ARG A 1068 -9.62 63.73 -11.13
N SER A 1069 -10.28 62.93 -10.29
CA SER A 1069 -10.27 63.12 -8.84
C SER A 1069 -9.48 62.03 -8.12
N ARG A 1070 -8.44 62.42 -7.37
CA ARG A 1070 -7.65 61.50 -6.52
C ARG A 1070 -8.44 60.87 -5.37
N ARG A 1071 -9.62 61.40 -5.03
CA ARG A 1071 -10.50 60.86 -3.96
C ARG A 1071 -10.85 59.38 -4.20
N GLN A 1072 -10.63 58.53 -3.20
CA GLN A 1072 -10.93 57.09 -3.28
C GLN A 1072 -12.40 56.76 -3.56
N ARG A 1073 -13.34 57.65 -3.21
CA ARG A 1073 -14.78 57.45 -3.43
C ARG A 1073 -15.12 57.06 -4.86
N TRP A 1074 -14.48 57.69 -5.86
CA TRP A 1074 -14.79 57.42 -7.27
C TRP A 1074 -14.34 56.05 -7.73
N SER A 1075 -13.16 55.58 -7.28
CA SER A 1075 -12.71 54.21 -7.55
C SER A 1075 -13.61 53.15 -6.91
N ARG A 1076 -14.25 53.45 -5.78
CA ARG A 1076 -15.26 52.58 -5.16
C ARG A 1076 -16.53 52.54 -6.00
N TRP A 1077 -17.07 53.69 -6.37
CA TRP A 1077 -18.27 53.80 -7.20
C TRP A 1077 -18.09 53.14 -8.57
N LEU A 1078 -16.93 53.31 -9.20
CA LEU A 1078 -16.58 52.64 -10.45
C LEU A 1078 -16.55 51.12 -10.30
N PHE A 1079 -15.95 50.60 -9.22
CA PHE A 1079 -15.92 49.16 -8.94
C PHE A 1079 -17.33 48.61 -8.72
N ASP A 1080 -18.14 49.26 -7.89
CA ASP A 1080 -19.50 48.80 -7.58
C ASP A 1080 -20.40 48.88 -8.83
N TYR A 1081 -20.33 49.99 -9.58
CA TYR A 1081 -21.05 50.17 -10.84
C TYR A 1081 -20.63 49.14 -11.90
N SER A 1082 -19.35 48.82 -12.02
CA SER A 1082 -18.89 47.85 -13.02
C SER A 1082 -19.51 46.46 -12.84
N ILE A 1083 -19.83 46.04 -11.61
CA ILE A 1083 -20.55 44.77 -11.35
C ILE A 1083 -21.99 44.87 -11.87
N ALA A 1084 -22.68 45.97 -11.55
CA ALA A 1084 -24.04 46.21 -12.01
C ALA A 1084 -24.12 46.35 -13.54
N TYR A 1085 -23.17 47.06 -14.14
CA TYR A 1085 -23.03 47.26 -15.58
C TYR A 1085 -23.06 45.93 -16.33
N LEU A 1086 -22.28 44.94 -15.89
CA LEU A 1086 -22.21 43.65 -16.57
C LEU A 1086 -23.54 42.90 -16.49
N GLY A 1087 -24.16 42.85 -15.32
CA GLY A 1087 -25.46 42.19 -15.14
C GLY A 1087 -26.58 42.85 -15.95
N LEU A 1088 -26.65 44.19 -15.92
CA LEU A 1088 -27.64 44.96 -16.67
C LEU A 1088 -27.42 44.86 -18.18
N LEU A 1089 -26.16 44.89 -18.64
CA LEU A 1089 -25.84 44.75 -20.06
C LEU A 1089 -26.29 43.38 -20.59
N PHE A 1090 -26.00 42.29 -19.88
CA PHE A 1090 -26.47 40.95 -20.26
C PHE A 1090 -28.00 40.82 -20.19
N ALA A 1091 -28.64 41.45 -19.20
CA ALA A 1091 -30.10 41.47 -19.12
C ALA A 1091 -30.72 42.19 -20.33
N VAL A 1092 -30.19 43.35 -20.72
CA VAL A 1092 -30.63 44.08 -21.91
C VAL A 1092 -30.36 43.27 -23.19
N MET A 1093 -29.20 42.61 -23.31
CA MET A 1093 -28.92 41.70 -24.45
C MET A 1093 -29.98 40.61 -24.58
N VAL A 1094 -30.33 39.96 -23.47
CA VAL A 1094 -31.36 38.91 -23.43
C VAL A 1094 -32.74 39.48 -23.77
N VAL A 1095 -33.11 40.63 -23.20
CA VAL A 1095 -34.41 41.28 -23.47
C VAL A 1095 -34.52 41.69 -24.94
N ASP A 1096 -33.52 42.36 -25.51
CA ASP A 1096 -33.51 42.75 -26.92
C ASP A 1096 -33.64 41.52 -27.84
N ARG A 1097 -32.94 40.43 -27.50
CA ARG A 1097 -33.02 39.17 -28.23
C ARG A 1097 -34.37 38.46 -28.11
N MET A 1098 -35.12 38.70 -27.02
CA MET A 1098 -36.48 38.17 -26.80
C MET A 1098 -37.57 39.07 -27.41
N VAL A 1099 -37.39 40.39 -27.41
CA VAL A 1099 -38.36 41.40 -27.85
C VAL A 1099 -38.35 41.63 -29.36
N GLY A 1100 -37.26 41.31 -30.07
CA GLY A 1100 -37.15 41.39 -31.54
C GLY A 1100 -38.07 40.47 -32.36
N ARG A 1101 -39.26 40.13 -31.82
CA ARG A 1101 -40.39 39.43 -32.46
C ARG A 1101 -41.59 40.34 -32.74
N LEU A 1102 -41.46 41.66 -32.56
CA LEU A 1102 -42.44 42.63 -33.05
C LEU A 1102 -41.91 43.34 -34.30
#